data_AF-A0A935E3E3-F1
#
_entry.id   AF-A0A935E3E3-F1
#
_cell.length_a   1.000
_cell.length_b   1.000
_cell.length_c   1.000
_cell.angle_alpha   90.00
_cell.angle_beta   90.00
_cell.angle_gamma   90.00
#
_symmetry.space_group_name_H-M   'P 1'
#
loop_
_entity.id
_entity.type
_entity.pdbx_description
1 polymer ?
#
loop_
_entity_poly.entity_id
_entity_poly.type
_entity_poly.pdbx_seq_one_letter_code
_entity_poly.pdbx_strand_id
1 'polypeptide(L)'
;MRVIFHFLVWVVSINILVVQGQKSIHTPLKVKSFIVADCTIKLDENTLMPNSVVIIHGQDTLSNVVITNQSIILPDQLCTKWNADTIVIKYRTFGFNIEKTYLTIDSSLLTFKEKAYTTGYEYRPSDNKNAIIESKGLDYRGSFSRGFSVGNSQSLVPNSNFDMQLIGDLGNGLKVVAAISDENLPIQAQGNTQQLQEFDKVFIQVSKGKSSVTAGDYELRRPNSYFMNYFKKLKGISLSSAFQVGKQAEVNSKGSFAISRGKFSRQTLPTKEGNQGPYRLQGNNGERFIIVLAGTEKVYFNGNLLKRGFDYDYVIDYNRAEITFSPTRVIARDSRVIIEFEYTDVSYLRSLYAAETEFKGARWNVNLNFYSEQDSKNATGDLQLDSTDIRILENSGDDFSQTVRKSIRMVTEDEKKEANRILYSGKADPLDPSNIILVFTENLDSSVYTAVFTDLGANKGDYIIDQTKSKNGRVYVYAGKNLGSYQPVIQLIPPEQKQMITVNGSYKIGKQTNAFAELGMSNVDINRRSVLGNEDNTGLASHFSLTHQSKLDSSGLWNLSANVKHEFVHKNFRSLNPYRAPEFVRDWNISQILGQGDENLLIGEVKLANKSGLGLAYGYNSFVKTSQYAGQKHEATLEYNTKRWQLRAYNNYLTSESASKGEESQFLRPNISAMYRIGKSLDWSVGMVYDAEDNQYINMQSDSLLKPSYAFKNLKWVITNNLERDFALKMSYSVRDDRFAKGNDLQLASVANEVELAGKWHASDNSDLQWSVIGRQLDIRDQTLLPNDKSKKTILGRIDYSFSAWNEGIRSVTSYNTNSGQEPKIEYIFQKVEAGQGDYIYIGDSINPNVSIIQDFRYDPTNPLSRYIRLALNNNEFIRTNNIEINQTFNIEPSRFHKSKEGSKPSKFYKFLSRFSTITNVRIAKKQMDGVAVPISSFIDFSLNDTSLVAYNALYANTLFFNKGNVKYDIQLGNRNTQNRIVQINGKEDRGLNDLFLRTRFNVKGKTDLFLIVEKSVKSYVSEAFDERNLDILIYRIKPEVSIRPTNNTRFALKYAYQDKKQKILSGDAAFLNETSAEFTLRKVSKYSLDFSVSYVKVKFSGAANSPLEYDMLEGLKNGQNFLWNSSYTKRIAKNIDLSFQYEGRKTGISPTVHVGRAQVKATF
;
A
#
# COMPACT_ATOMS: atom_id res chain seq x y z
N MET A 1 8.09 12.77 -42.52
CA MET A 1 7.54 12.35 -43.83
C MET A 1 8.03 10.99 -44.33
N ARG A 2 9.32 10.62 -44.23
CA ARG A 2 9.78 9.27 -44.62
C ARG A 2 9.29 8.11 -43.74
N VAL A 3 8.96 8.37 -42.46
CA VAL A 3 8.43 7.34 -41.54
C VAL A 3 6.94 7.05 -41.80
N ILE A 4 6.18 8.05 -42.26
CA ILE A 4 4.76 7.87 -42.61
C ILE A 4 4.64 7.06 -43.90
N PHE A 5 5.56 7.20 -44.86
CA PHE A 5 5.56 6.39 -46.08
C PHE A 5 5.90 4.91 -45.81
N HIS A 6 6.83 4.62 -44.88
CA HIS A 6 7.13 3.23 -44.51
C HIS A 6 6.03 2.60 -43.65
N PHE A 7 5.35 3.38 -42.79
CA PHE A 7 4.22 2.89 -42.01
C PHE A 7 2.96 2.70 -42.86
N LEU A 8 2.70 3.57 -43.85
CA LEU A 8 1.59 3.38 -44.80
C LEU A 8 1.83 2.18 -45.73
N VAL A 9 3.08 1.96 -46.18
CA VAL A 9 3.44 0.76 -46.96
C VAL A 9 3.30 -0.50 -46.10
N TRP A 10 3.64 -0.46 -44.81
CA TRP A 10 3.46 -1.61 -43.91
C TRP A 10 1.99 -1.89 -43.57
N VAL A 11 1.18 -0.85 -43.36
CA VAL A 11 -0.27 -0.97 -43.06
C VAL A 11 -1.08 -1.36 -44.29
N VAL A 12 -0.71 -0.92 -45.49
CA VAL A 12 -1.31 -1.39 -46.76
C VAL A 12 -0.88 -2.82 -47.07
N SER A 13 0.35 -3.22 -46.73
CA SER A 13 0.81 -4.61 -46.85
C SER A 13 0.04 -5.57 -45.93
N ILE A 14 -0.32 -5.12 -44.72
CA ILE A 14 -1.07 -5.93 -43.75
C ILE A 14 -2.57 -6.00 -44.08
N ASN A 15 -3.15 -4.95 -44.69
CA ASN A 15 -4.57 -4.98 -45.09
C ASN A 15 -4.83 -5.71 -46.43
N ILE A 16 -3.86 -5.75 -47.35
CA ILE A 16 -3.97 -6.61 -48.56
C ILE A 16 -3.87 -8.10 -48.19
N LEU A 17 -3.22 -8.44 -47.07
CA LEU A 17 -3.16 -9.82 -46.56
C LEU A 17 -4.40 -10.25 -45.76
N VAL A 18 -5.27 -9.34 -45.32
CA VAL A 18 -6.49 -9.67 -44.57
C VAL A 18 -7.75 -9.70 -45.45
N VAL A 19 -7.71 -9.15 -46.68
CA VAL A 19 -8.85 -9.18 -47.62
C VAL A 19 -8.80 -10.35 -48.62
N GLN A 20 -7.76 -11.20 -48.61
CA GLN A 20 -7.76 -12.49 -49.34
C GLN A 20 -8.03 -13.72 -48.46
N GLY A 21 -8.47 -13.52 -47.22
CA GLY A 21 -8.69 -14.59 -46.24
C GLY A 21 -10.11 -15.16 -46.13
N GLN A 22 -11.00 -14.90 -47.09
CA GLN A 22 -12.29 -15.60 -47.20
C GLN A 22 -12.45 -16.20 -48.61
N LYS A 23 -11.55 -17.12 -48.96
CA LYS A 23 -11.95 -18.25 -49.81
C LYS A 23 -12.27 -19.39 -48.86
N SER A 24 -13.51 -19.88 -48.92
CA SER A 24 -13.85 -21.22 -48.45
C SER A 24 -12.73 -22.17 -48.90
N ILE A 25 -11.97 -22.72 -47.95
CA ILE A 25 -10.94 -23.71 -48.24
C ILE A 25 -11.67 -24.99 -48.62
N HIS A 26 -12.13 -25.06 -49.87
CA HIS A 26 -12.34 -26.35 -50.50
C HIS A 26 -10.94 -26.86 -50.86
N THR A 27 -10.42 -27.77 -50.04
CA THR A 27 -9.20 -28.50 -50.40
C THR A 27 -9.42 -29.17 -51.76
N PRO A 28 -8.53 -28.96 -52.75
CA PRO A 28 -8.75 -29.45 -54.10
C PRO A 28 -8.88 -30.98 -54.09
N LEU A 29 -9.82 -31.50 -54.89
CA LEU A 29 -9.98 -32.94 -55.08
C LEU A 29 -8.73 -33.46 -55.80
N LYS A 30 -7.97 -34.34 -55.14
CA LYS A 30 -6.77 -34.99 -55.68
C LYS A 30 -7.19 -36.33 -56.29
N VAL A 31 -6.56 -36.70 -57.41
CA VAL A 31 -6.75 -38.00 -58.07
C VAL A 31 -5.38 -38.63 -58.28
N LYS A 32 -5.19 -39.86 -57.81
CA LYS A 32 -3.94 -40.63 -58.01
C LYS A 32 -4.25 -42.06 -58.40
N SER A 33 -3.44 -42.61 -59.30
CA SER A 33 -3.47 -44.02 -59.65
C SER A 33 -2.40 -44.78 -58.87
N PHE A 34 -2.76 -45.95 -58.34
CA PHE A 34 -1.86 -46.82 -57.58
C PHE A 34 -1.98 -48.25 -58.07
N ILE A 35 -0.85 -48.95 -58.14
CA ILE A 35 -0.84 -50.41 -58.29
C ILE A 35 -1.00 -51.00 -56.89
N VAL A 36 -1.97 -51.88 -56.70
CA VAL A 36 -2.23 -52.49 -55.40
C VAL A 36 -1.17 -53.56 -55.16
N ALA A 37 -0.19 -53.27 -54.30
CA ALA A 37 0.84 -54.23 -53.88
C ALA A 37 0.66 -54.65 -52.41
N ASP A 38 0.03 -53.79 -51.59
CA ASP A 38 -0.25 -54.00 -50.18
C ASP A 38 -1.68 -53.54 -49.85
N CYS A 39 -2.27 -54.12 -48.79
CA CYS A 39 -3.63 -53.78 -48.39
C CYS A 39 -3.75 -52.41 -47.70
N THR A 40 -2.63 -51.80 -47.32
CA THR A 40 -2.60 -50.43 -46.80
C THR A 40 -1.88 -49.52 -47.78
N ILE A 41 -2.59 -48.54 -48.32
CA ILE A 41 -2.07 -47.63 -49.35
C ILE A 41 -1.96 -46.22 -48.77
N LYS A 42 -0.74 -45.67 -48.70
CA LYS A 42 -0.51 -44.28 -48.29
C LYS A 42 -0.80 -43.33 -49.46
N LEU A 43 -1.75 -42.41 -49.27
CA LEU A 43 -2.23 -41.53 -50.35
C LEU A 43 -1.52 -40.17 -50.38
N ASP A 44 -1.27 -39.56 -49.21
CA ASP A 44 -0.76 -38.19 -49.07
C ASP A 44 0.11 -38.01 -47.81
N GLU A 45 0.70 -36.84 -47.62
CA GLU A 45 1.42 -36.45 -46.39
C GLU A 45 0.51 -35.77 -45.37
N ASN A 46 -0.62 -35.23 -45.81
CA ASN A 46 -1.64 -34.61 -44.97
C ASN A 46 -2.78 -35.58 -44.63
N THR A 47 -3.51 -35.31 -43.54
CA THR A 47 -4.62 -36.16 -43.10
C THR A 47 -5.73 -36.19 -44.15
N LEU A 48 -6.17 -37.38 -44.56
CA LEU A 48 -7.27 -37.60 -45.49
C LEU A 48 -8.61 -37.21 -44.85
N MET A 49 -9.47 -36.55 -45.62
CA MET A 49 -10.85 -36.28 -45.20
C MET A 49 -11.70 -37.53 -45.45
N PRO A 50 -12.24 -38.19 -44.41
CA PRO A 50 -12.80 -39.54 -44.56
C PRO A 50 -13.90 -39.66 -45.62
N ASN A 51 -14.87 -38.74 -45.61
CA ASN A 51 -16.03 -38.78 -46.50
C ASN A 51 -15.73 -38.30 -47.94
N SER A 52 -14.46 -38.10 -48.29
CA SER A 52 -14.05 -37.63 -49.62
C SER A 52 -13.34 -38.67 -50.47
N VAL A 53 -12.97 -39.81 -49.88
CA VAL A 53 -12.18 -40.86 -50.54
C VAL A 53 -13.10 -41.75 -51.37
N VAL A 54 -12.77 -41.91 -52.65
CA VAL A 54 -13.47 -42.79 -53.59
C VAL A 54 -12.43 -43.55 -54.40
N ILE A 55 -12.48 -44.88 -54.37
CA ILE A 55 -11.63 -45.78 -55.17
C ILE A 55 -12.41 -46.21 -56.41
N ILE A 56 -11.76 -46.19 -57.57
CA ILE A 56 -12.31 -46.58 -58.86
C ILE A 56 -11.39 -47.66 -59.43
N HIS A 57 -11.96 -48.83 -59.77
CA HIS A 57 -11.26 -49.95 -60.38
C HIS A 57 -12.09 -50.49 -61.56
N GLY A 58 -11.68 -50.21 -62.80
CA GLY A 58 -12.50 -50.51 -63.97
C GLY A 58 -13.83 -49.73 -63.96
N GLN A 59 -14.96 -50.44 -63.91
CA GLN A 59 -16.30 -49.83 -63.73
C GLN A 59 -16.80 -49.83 -62.27
N ASP A 60 -16.07 -50.47 -61.34
CA ASP A 60 -16.45 -50.54 -59.94
C ASP A 60 -15.99 -49.28 -59.18
N THR A 61 -16.86 -48.74 -58.32
CA THR A 61 -16.54 -47.58 -57.45
C THR A 61 -16.82 -47.92 -55.99
N LEU A 62 -15.85 -47.68 -55.11
CA LEU A 62 -15.91 -47.98 -53.68
C LEU A 62 -15.73 -46.69 -52.86
N SER A 63 -16.68 -46.37 -51.99
CA SER A 63 -16.70 -45.12 -51.18
C SER A 63 -16.54 -45.33 -49.67
N ASN A 64 -16.72 -46.55 -49.17
CA ASN A 64 -16.59 -46.87 -47.75
C ASN A 64 -15.30 -47.66 -47.50
N VAL A 65 -14.22 -46.95 -47.21
CA VAL A 65 -12.89 -47.51 -46.95
C VAL A 65 -12.44 -47.08 -45.56
N VAL A 66 -11.73 -47.96 -44.85
CA VAL A 66 -11.16 -47.62 -43.54
C VAL A 66 -9.96 -46.71 -43.77
N ILE A 67 -9.96 -45.54 -43.13
CA ILE A 67 -8.94 -44.51 -43.31
C ILE A 67 -8.18 -44.32 -42.00
N THR A 68 -6.86 -44.46 -42.07
CA THR A 68 -5.93 -44.25 -40.96
C THR A 68 -5.03 -43.07 -41.30
N ASN A 69 -5.47 -41.87 -40.91
CA ASN A 69 -4.81 -40.59 -41.12
C ASN A 69 -4.42 -40.29 -42.59
N GLN A 70 -3.25 -40.74 -43.05
CA GLN A 70 -2.72 -40.51 -44.40
C GLN A 70 -2.91 -41.70 -45.36
N SER A 71 -3.36 -42.84 -44.83
CA SER A 71 -3.47 -44.10 -45.56
C SER A 71 -4.89 -44.62 -45.54
N ILE A 72 -5.19 -45.47 -46.52
CA ILE A 72 -6.43 -46.23 -46.59
C ILE A 72 -6.12 -47.71 -46.48
N ILE A 73 -7.05 -48.48 -45.93
CA ILE A 73 -6.94 -49.92 -45.78
C ILE A 73 -8.03 -50.55 -46.65
N LEU A 74 -7.62 -51.27 -47.68
CA LEU A 74 -8.49 -52.09 -48.52
C LEU A 74 -8.92 -53.34 -47.74
N PRO A 75 -10.20 -53.75 -47.80
CA PRO A 75 -10.62 -55.04 -47.25
C PRO A 75 -9.82 -56.18 -47.88
N ASP A 76 -9.43 -57.19 -47.08
CA ASP A 76 -8.52 -58.28 -47.50
C ASP A 76 -8.98 -59.01 -48.77
N GLN A 77 -10.31 -59.20 -48.94
CA GLN A 77 -10.89 -59.80 -50.16
C GLN A 77 -10.69 -58.93 -51.41
N LEU A 78 -10.73 -57.60 -51.30
CA LEU A 78 -10.50 -56.68 -52.43
C LEU A 78 -9.01 -56.48 -52.69
N CYS A 79 -8.20 -56.44 -51.64
CA CYS A 79 -6.74 -56.34 -51.73
C CYS A 79 -6.13 -57.55 -52.49
N THR A 80 -6.58 -58.77 -52.18
CA THR A 80 -6.14 -59.98 -52.89
C THR A 80 -6.69 -60.06 -54.31
N LYS A 81 -7.94 -59.63 -54.54
CA LYS A 81 -8.55 -59.61 -55.88
C LYS A 81 -7.91 -58.61 -56.82
N TRP A 82 -7.51 -57.44 -56.33
CA TRP A 82 -6.92 -56.36 -57.13
C TRP A 82 -5.40 -56.33 -57.04
N ASN A 83 -4.77 -57.38 -56.50
CA ASN A 83 -3.32 -57.45 -56.37
C ASN A 83 -2.65 -57.35 -57.74
N ALA A 84 -1.66 -56.47 -57.85
CA ALA A 84 -0.97 -56.07 -59.08
C ALA A 84 -1.83 -55.34 -60.13
N ASP A 85 -3.11 -55.07 -59.88
CA ASP A 85 -3.95 -54.21 -60.72
C ASP A 85 -3.83 -52.73 -60.34
N THR A 86 -4.21 -51.85 -61.29
CA THR A 86 -4.18 -50.39 -61.08
C THR A 86 -5.54 -49.84 -60.68
N ILE A 87 -5.62 -49.25 -59.49
CA ILE A 87 -6.80 -48.53 -58.98
C ILE A 87 -6.58 -47.02 -59.08
N VAL A 88 -7.66 -46.26 -59.28
CA VAL A 88 -7.66 -44.78 -59.28
C VAL A 88 -8.40 -44.28 -58.05
N ILE A 89 -7.76 -43.45 -57.23
CA ILE A 89 -8.33 -42.97 -55.97
C ILE A 89 -8.49 -41.45 -56.02
N LYS A 90 -9.72 -40.99 -55.79
CA LYS A 90 -10.08 -39.56 -55.65
C LYS A 90 -10.26 -39.24 -54.17
N TYR A 91 -9.62 -38.20 -53.66
CA TYR A 91 -9.70 -37.84 -52.24
C TYR A 91 -9.40 -36.36 -51.98
N ARG A 92 -9.77 -35.87 -50.79
CA ARG A 92 -9.33 -34.58 -50.24
C ARG A 92 -8.54 -34.80 -48.96
N THR A 93 -7.69 -33.85 -48.62
CA THR A 93 -6.91 -33.84 -47.37
C THR A 93 -7.26 -32.59 -46.57
N PHE A 94 -7.09 -32.61 -45.25
CA PHE A 94 -6.94 -31.40 -44.47
C PHE A 94 -5.65 -30.66 -44.87
N GLY A 95 -5.55 -29.37 -44.59
CA GLY A 95 -4.35 -28.55 -44.87
C GLY A 95 -3.15 -28.84 -43.95
N PHE A 96 -3.27 -29.84 -43.08
CA PHE A 96 -2.28 -30.23 -42.08
C PHE A 96 -2.41 -31.73 -41.78
N ASN A 97 -1.41 -32.29 -41.11
CA ASN A 97 -1.37 -33.67 -40.66
C ASN A 97 -1.58 -33.74 -39.14
N ILE A 98 -2.69 -34.33 -38.70
CA ILE A 98 -3.11 -34.39 -37.30
C ILE A 98 -2.17 -35.22 -36.44
N GLU A 99 -1.49 -36.22 -37.02
CA GLU A 99 -0.57 -37.10 -36.27
C GLU A 99 0.89 -36.64 -36.37
N LYS A 100 1.19 -35.55 -37.09
CA LYS A 100 2.55 -35.03 -37.18
C LYS A 100 2.95 -34.37 -35.86
N THR A 101 3.82 -35.04 -35.12
CA THR A 101 4.44 -34.50 -33.90
C THR A 101 5.48 -33.44 -34.25
N TYR A 102 5.31 -32.23 -33.73
CA TYR A 102 6.29 -31.15 -33.82
C TYR A 102 7.15 -31.16 -32.55
N LEU A 103 8.45 -31.40 -32.71
CA LEU A 103 9.42 -31.44 -31.61
C LEU A 103 10.33 -30.22 -31.70
N THR A 104 10.47 -29.46 -30.61
CA THR A 104 11.32 -28.26 -30.57
C THR A 104 12.82 -28.59 -30.46
N ILE A 105 13.17 -29.80 -29.99
CA ILE A 105 14.53 -30.33 -29.93
C ILE A 105 14.48 -31.80 -30.36
N ASP A 106 15.18 -32.14 -31.44
CA ASP A 106 15.31 -33.51 -31.91
C ASP A 106 16.41 -34.23 -31.12
N SER A 107 16.01 -35.14 -30.23
CA SER A 107 16.93 -35.92 -29.40
C SER A 107 17.83 -36.88 -30.20
N SER A 108 17.52 -37.13 -31.49
CA SER A 108 18.37 -37.95 -32.36
C SER A 108 19.62 -37.22 -32.86
N LEU A 109 19.65 -35.88 -32.78
CA LEU A 109 20.81 -35.04 -33.11
C LEU A 109 21.74 -34.80 -31.90
N LEU A 110 21.42 -35.37 -30.73
CA LEU A 110 22.28 -35.31 -29.54
C LEU A 110 23.50 -36.22 -29.73
N THR A 111 24.61 -35.65 -30.17
CA THR A 111 25.91 -36.32 -30.15
C THR A 111 26.51 -36.25 -28.74
N PHE A 112 26.61 -37.39 -28.07
CA PHE A 112 27.37 -37.51 -26.83
C PHE A 112 28.86 -37.60 -27.16
N LYS A 113 29.59 -36.49 -27.01
CA LYS A 113 31.06 -36.55 -26.89
C LYS A 113 31.39 -37.06 -25.49
N GLU A 114 31.85 -38.31 -25.40
CA GLU A 114 32.52 -38.79 -24.19
C GLU A 114 33.75 -37.93 -23.92
N LYS A 115 33.71 -37.18 -22.83
CA LYS A 115 34.88 -36.48 -22.30
C LYS A 115 35.56 -37.43 -21.32
N ALA A 116 36.75 -37.91 -21.68
CA ALA A 116 37.60 -38.63 -20.75
C ALA A 116 37.85 -37.78 -19.50
N TYR A 117 37.49 -38.31 -18.32
CA TYR A 117 37.78 -37.67 -17.04
C TYR A 117 39.27 -37.83 -16.72
N THR A 118 40.07 -36.79 -16.95
CA THR A 118 41.37 -36.65 -16.29
C THR A 118 41.14 -36.08 -14.89
N THR A 119 41.44 -36.89 -13.87
CA THR A 119 41.46 -36.49 -12.47
C THR A 119 42.72 -35.65 -12.21
N GLY A 120 42.54 -34.34 -12.14
CA GLY A 120 43.58 -33.38 -11.74
C GLY A 120 42.98 -31.99 -11.61
N TYR A 121 42.44 -31.65 -10.44
CA TYR A 121 41.99 -30.29 -10.13
C TYR A 121 43.20 -29.47 -9.67
N GLU A 122 43.75 -28.66 -10.57
CA GLU A 122 44.50 -27.47 -10.18
C GLU A 122 43.49 -26.31 -10.12
N TYR A 123 43.21 -25.81 -8.91
CA TYR A 123 42.35 -24.64 -8.70
C TYR A 123 43.08 -23.41 -9.22
N ARG A 124 42.79 -23.00 -10.46
CA ARG A 124 43.08 -21.66 -10.97
C ARG A 124 41.77 -20.88 -10.97
N PRO A 125 41.61 -19.83 -10.13
CA PRO A 125 40.45 -18.95 -10.22
C PRO A 125 40.60 -18.15 -11.51
N SER A 126 39.98 -18.61 -12.60
CA SER A 126 39.87 -17.83 -13.83
C SER A 126 38.64 -16.96 -13.78
N ASP A 127 38.84 -15.73 -14.24
CA ASP A 127 37.90 -14.61 -14.31
C ASP A 127 36.51 -14.99 -14.83
N ASN A 128 35.50 -14.26 -14.34
CA ASN A 128 34.09 -14.23 -14.75
C ASN A 128 33.85 -14.49 -16.26
N LYS A 129 33.80 -15.76 -16.69
CA LYS A 129 33.52 -16.14 -18.10
C LYS A 129 32.19 -16.86 -18.32
N ASN A 130 31.31 -16.93 -17.32
CA ASN A 130 29.96 -17.47 -17.50
C ASN A 130 28.90 -16.40 -17.23
N ALA A 131 29.07 -15.24 -17.87
CA ALA A 131 28.05 -14.21 -17.93
C ALA A 131 26.95 -14.68 -18.91
N ILE A 132 25.67 -14.63 -18.52
CA ILE A 132 24.52 -14.85 -19.44
C ILE A 132 24.57 -13.83 -20.58
N ILE A 133 25.03 -12.61 -20.27
CA ILE A 133 25.24 -11.52 -21.22
C ILE A 133 26.74 -11.22 -21.26
N GLU A 134 27.43 -11.67 -22.31
CA GLU A 134 28.82 -11.32 -22.56
C GLU A 134 28.92 -9.91 -23.15
N SER A 135 28.99 -8.89 -22.29
CA SER A 135 29.32 -7.53 -22.75
C SER A 135 30.33 -6.88 -21.82
N LYS A 136 31.34 -6.23 -22.42
CA LYS A 136 32.37 -5.50 -21.67
C LYS A 136 31.77 -4.20 -21.13
N GLY A 137 31.84 -3.99 -19.81
CA GLY A 137 31.42 -2.74 -19.17
C GLY A 137 29.98 -2.69 -18.67
N LEU A 138 29.24 -3.81 -18.71
CA LEU A 138 27.85 -3.91 -18.27
C LEU A 138 27.71 -4.88 -17.08
N ASP A 139 27.36 -4.34 -15.94
CA ASP A 139 27.00 -5.08 -14.74
C ASP A 139 25.49 -5.32 -14.73
N TYR A 140 25.08 -6.55 -14.47
CA TYR A 140 23.67 -6.92 -14.34
C TYR A 140 23.47 -7.82 -13.13
N ARG A 141 22.32 -7.68 -12.48
CA ARG A 141 21.91 -8.50 -11.35
C ARG A 141 20.41 -8.75 -11.36
N GLY A 142 19.94 -9.90 -10.90
CA GLY A 142 18.51 -10.17 -10.80
C GLY A 142 18.15 -11.64 -10.92
N SER A 143 16.89 -11.93 -11.19
CA SER A 143 16.41 -13.29 -11.39
C SER A 143 15.29 -13.40 -12.41
N PHE A 144 15.26 -14.52 -13.11
CA PHE A 144 14.19 -14.89 -14.02
C PHE A 144 13.67 -16.25 -13.60
N SER A 145 12.36 -16.43 -13.49
CA SER A 145 11.77 -17.74 -13.20
C SER A 145 10.53 -18.00 -14.02
N ARG A 146 10.41 -19.23 -14.50
CA ARG A 146 9.26 -19.74 -15.24
C ARG A 146 8.89 -21.08 -14.66
N GLY A 147 7.63 -21.24 -14.31
CA GLY A 147 7.09 -22.48 -13.80
C GLY A 147 5.63 -22.67 -14.12
N PHE A 148 5.12 -23.82 -13.75
CA PHE A 148 3.71 -24.14 -13.84
C PHE A 148 3.32 -25.06 -12.68
N SER A 149 2.04 -25.02 -12.32
CA SER A 149 1.42 -26.00 -11.42
C SER A 149 0.28 -26.71 -12.11
N VAL A 150 0.13 -28.01 -11.86
CA VAL A 150 -0.93 -28.86 -12.39
C VAL A 150 -1.37 -29.85 -11.33
N GLY A 151 -2.65 -30.16 -11.27
CA GLY A 151 -3.18 -31.17 -10.35
C GLY A 151 -4.47 -31.80 -10.86
N ASN A 152 -4.95 -32.82 -10.15
CA ASN A 152 -6.25 -33.44 -10.47
C ASN A 152 -7.45 -32.63 -9.92
N SER A 153 -7.19 -31.61 -9.10
CA SER A 153 -8.18 -30.68 -8.55
C SER A 153 -7.96 -29.22 -8.98
N GLN A 154 -6.96 -28.99 -9.84
CA GLN A 154 -6.52 -27.68 -10.31
C GLN A 154 -6.09 -27.73 -11.78
N SER A 155 -6.59 -26.81 -12.60
CA SER A 155 -6.14 -26.64 -13.99
C SER A 155 -4.66 -26.23 -14.08
N LEU A 156 -4.06 -26.28 -15.28
CA LEU A 156 -2.68 -25.79 -15.49
C LEU A 156 -2.60 -24.29 -15.20
N VAL A 157 -1.81 -23.90 -14.20
CA VAL A 157 -1.55 -22.49 -13.85
C VAL A 157 -0.09 -22.17 -14.16
N PRO A 158 0.21 -21.31 -15.15
CA PRO A 158 1.56 -20.84 -15.42
C PRO A 158 1.97 -19.74 -14.43
N ASN A 159 3.20 -19.80 -13.94
CA ASN A 159 3.80 -18.81 -13.05
C ASN A 159 5.08 -18.25 -13.68
N SER A 160 5.19 -16.93 -13.80
CA SER A 160 6.36 -16.24 -14.33
C SER A 160 6.76 -15.13 -13.37
N ASN A 161 8.06 -14.95 -13.17
CA ASN A 161 8.59 -13.78 -12.50
C ASN A 161 9.91 -13.39 -13.19
N PHE A 162 10.08 -12.11 -13.50
CA PHE A 162 11.31 -11.56 -14.03
C PHE A 162 11.63 -10.29 -13.25
N ASP A 163 12.86 -10.19 -12.74
CA ASP A 163 13.45 -9.00 -12.11
C ASP A 163 14.89 -8.88 -12.61
N MET A 164 15.24 -7.73 -13.17
CA MET A 164 16.59 -7.47 -13.65
C MET A 164 16.98 -6.01 -13.45
N GLN A 165 18.17 -5.79 -12.90
CA GLN A 165 18.83 -4.50 -12.84
C GLN A 165 20.11 -4.52 -13.68
N LEU A 166 20.35 -3.43 -14.39
CA LEU A 166 21.42 -3.29 -15.37
C LEU A 166 22.11 -1.94 -15.19
N ILE A 167 23.44 -1.89 -15.10
CA ILE A 167 24.23 -0.66 -15.04
C ILE A 167 25.51 -0.87 -15.85
N GLY A 168 25.85 0.06 -16.76
CA GLY A 168 27.12 -0.06 -17.47
C GLY A 168 27.40 1.00 -18.51
N ASP A 169 28.63 0.97 -19.02
CA ASP A 169 29.08 1.75 -20.17
C ASP A 169 29.17 0.84 -21.40
N LEU A 170 28.31 1.10 -22.39
CA LEU A 170 28.25 0.35 -23.64
C LEU A 170 29.34 0.79 -24.65
N GLY A 171 30.24 1.70 -24.26
CA GLY A 171 31.28 2.27 -25.11
C GLY A 171 30.86 3.57 -25.78
N ASN A 172 31.83 4.32 -26.32
CA ASN A 172 31.62 5.62 -26.97
C ASN A 172 30.88 6.67 -26.10
N GLY A 173 31.03 6.55 -24.77
CA GLY A 173 30.41 7.44 -23.78
C GLY A 173 28.91 7.20 -23.56
N LEU A 174 28.37 6.04 -23.98
CA LEU A 174 26.98 5.65 -23.81
C LEU A 174 26.81 4.84 -22.51
N LYS A 175 26.10 5.38 -21.52
CA LYS A 175 25.83 4.71 -20.25
C LYS A 175 24.36 4.27 -20.16
N VAL A 176 24.13 3.07 -19.65
CA VAL A 176 22.78 2.51 -19.45
C VAL A 176 22.56 2.18 -17.99
N VAL A 177 21.37 2.51 -17.50
CA VAL A 177 20.85 2.11 -16.19
C VAL A 177 19.43 1.60 -16.42
N ALA A 178 19.10 0.39 -15.99
CA ALA A 178 17.75 -0.14 -16.11
C ALA A 178 17.34 -0.96 -14.90
N ALA A 179 16.05 -0.97 -14.63
CA ALA A 179 15.36 -1.90 -13.75
C ALA A 179 14.12 -2.41 -14.49
N ILE A 180 14.00 -3.71 -14.68
CA ILE A 180 12.94 -4.35 -15.45
C ILE A 180 12.29 -5.40 -14.58
N SER A 181 10.96 -5.35 -14.45
CA SER A 181 10.20 -6.36 -13.70
C SER A 181 8.89 -6.71 -14.43
N ASP A 182 8.48 -7.98 -14.31
CA ASP A 182 7.19 -8.55 -14.78
C ASP A 182 6.24 -8.81 -13.59
N GLU A 183 6.56 -8.30 -12.39
CA GLU A 183 5.74 -8.51 -11.20
C GLU A 183 4.50 -7.59 -11.23
N ASN A 184 3.31 -8.19 -11.32
CA ASN A 184 2.02 -7.49 -11.49
C ASN A 184 1.45 -6.90 -10.19
N LEU A 185 2.08 -7.11 -9.04
CA LEU A 185 1.61 -6.59 -7.76
C LEU A 185 2.59 -5.53 -7.27
N PRO A 186 2.24 -4.23 -7.36
CA PRO A 186 3.01 -3.20 -6.67
C PRO A 186 2.90 -3.48 -5.17
N ILE A 187 3.93 -4.05 -4.56
CA ILE A 187 4.02 -4.11 -3.10
C ILE A 187 4.14 -2.66 -2.67
N GLN A 188 3.11 -2.08 -2.06
CA GLN A 188 3.18 -0.73 -1.48
C GLN A 188 3.59 -0.82 -0.01
N ALA A 189 4.55 0.00 0.40
CA ALA A 189 5.09 -0.01 1.75
C ALA A 189 4.03 0.53 2.71
N GLN A 190 3.88 -0.05 3.91
CA GLN A 190 2.92 0.43 4.91
C GLN A 190 3.31 1.78 5.56
N GLY A 191 4.13 2.60 4.91
CA GLY A 191 4.55 3.95 5.37
C GLY A 191 5.26 4.03 6.73
N ASN A 192 5.56 2.88 7.37
CA ASN A 192 6.16 2.81 8.70
C ASN A 192 7.63 3.26 8.75
N THR A 193 8.35 3.24 7.61
CA THR A 193 9.76 3.66 7.51
C THR A 193 9.95 4.78 6.47
N GLN A 194 11.02 5.57 6.63
CA GLN A 194 11.31 6.70 5.74
C GLN A 194 11.73 6.26 4.32
N GLN A 195 12.30 5.06 4.17
CA GLN A 195 12.83 4.58 2.89
C GLN A 195 11.72 4.51 1.83
N LEU A 196 11.83 5.37 0.81
CA LEU A 196 10.91 5.38 -0.32
C LEU A 196 11.13 4.12 -1.16
N GLN A 197 10.03 3.62 -1.74
CA GLN A 197 10.05 2.46 -2.62
C GLN A 197 10.73 2.80 -3.95
N GLU A 198 12.01 2.48 -4.03
CA GLU A 198 12.75 2.46 -5.29
C GLU A 198 12.74 1.06 -5.94
N PHE A 199 12.21 0.06 -5.25
CA PHE A 199 12.22 -1.35 -5.66
C PHE A 199 11.18 -1.72 -6.74
N ASP A 200 10.22 -0.84 -7.04
CA ASP A 200 9.08 -1.12 -7.94
C ASP A 200 9.09 -0.26 -9.23
N LYS A 201 10.22 0.37 -9.56
CA LYS A 201 10.35 1.20 -10.77
C LYS A 201 10.80 0.35 -11.95
N VAL A 202 9.97 0.25 -12.99
CA VAL A 202 10.32 -0.43 -14.24
C VAL A 202 10.76 0.60 -15.28
N PHE A 203 12.07 0.80 -15.48
CA PHE A 203 12.60 1.81 -16.40
C PHE A 203 13.91 1.40 -17.07
N ILE A 204 14.21 2.04 -18.20
CA ILE A 204 15.49 1.99 -18.89
C ILE A 204 15.92 3.43 -19.16
N GLN A 205 17.07 3.82 -18.65
CA GLN A 205 17.72 5.11 -18.89
C GLN A 205 19.00 4.89 -19.71
N VAL A 206 19.09 5.57 -20.85
CA VAL A 206 20.28 5.61 -21.69
C VAL A 206 20.79 7.05 -21.71
N SER A 207 22.08 7.25 -21.48
CA SER A 207 22.69 8.58 -21.45
C SER A 207 23.97 8.63 -22.27
N LYS A 208 24.21 9.77 -22.92
CA LYS A 208 25.45 10.08 -23.65
C LYS A 208 25.83 11.54 -23.41
N GLY A 209 26.94 11.76 -22.71
CA GLY A 209 27.35 13.10 -22.28
C GLY A 209 26.29 13.79 -21.41
N LYS A 210 25.77 14.93 -21.87
CA LYS A 210 24.72 15.71 -21.20
C LYS A 210 23.30 15.41 -21.70
N SER A 211 23.12 14.36 -22.50
CA SER A 211 21.80 13.93 -22.98
C SER A 211 21.41 12.59 -22.37
N SER A 212 20.14 12.43 -22.02
CA SER A 212 19.58 11.19 -21.48
C SER A 212 18.16 10.96 -21.96
N VAL A 213 17.84 9.71 -22.27
CA VAL A 213 16.49 9.23 -22.57
C VAL A 213 16.12 8.22 -21.50
N THR A 214 14.99 8.41 -20.85
CA THR A 214 14.41 7.46 -19.89
C THR A 214 13.09 6.95 -20.44
N ALA A 215 12.92 5.64 -20.49
CA ALA A 215 11.68 4.98 -20.89
C ALA A 215 11.17 4.08 -19.76
N GLY A 216 9.86 3.98 -19.58
CA GLY A 216 9.24 3.28 -18.46
C GLY A 216 8.84 4.24 -17.34
N ASP A 217 9.06 3.86 -16.10
CA ASP A 217 8.63 4.59 -14.92
C ASP A 217 9.61 5.68 -14.52
N TYR A 218 9.12 6.91 -14.40
CA TYR A 218 9.94 8.04 -13.96
C TYR A 218 9.12 9.07 -13.19
N GLU A 219 9.82 9.96 -12.50
CA GLU A 219 9.22 11.07 -11.77
C GLU A 219 9.41 12.37 -12.55
N LEU A 220 8.32 13.12 -12.73
CA LEU A 220 8.35 14.46 -13.28
C LEU A 220 8.14 15.46 -12.13
N ARG A 221 9.19 16.19 -11.81
CA ARG A 221 9.19 17.22 -10.77
C ARG A 221 8.86 18.58 -11.40
N ARG A 222 8.37 19.51 -10.57
CA ARG A 222 8.08 20.88 -11.01
C ARG A 222 9.29 21.52 -11.72
N PRO A 223 9.06 22.30 -12.79
CA PRO A 223 10.09 23.13 -13.40
C PRO A 223 10.42 24.32 -12.49
N ASN A 224 11.40 25.13 -12.90
CA ASN A 224 11.67 26.42 -12.28
C ASN A 224 10.58 27.43 -12.68
N SER A 225 9.49 27.50 -11.92
CA SER A 225 8.34 28.39 -12.15
C SER A 225 7.61 28.69 -10.83
N TYR A 226 7.02 29.88 -10.76
CA TYR A 226 6.16 30.32 -9.67
C TYR A 226 4.78 29.63 -9.72
N PHE A 227 4.11 29.65 -10.88
CA PHE A 227 2.74 29.12 -11.03
C PHE A 227 2.68 27.62 -11.38
N MET A 228 3.64 27.09 -12.16
CA MET A 228 3.65 25.70 -12.62
C MET A 228 4.26 24.77 -11.57
N ASN A 229 3.46 24.40 -10.56
CA ASN A 229 3.82 23.41 -9.56
C ASN A 229 3.11 22.07 -9.81
N TYR A 230 3.88 20.99 -9.88
CA TYR A 230 3.37 19.61 -9.86
C TYR A 230 4.45 18.64 -9.40
N PHE A 231 4.06 17.43 -9.03
CA PHE A 231 4.95 16.28 -8.85
C PHE A 231 4.21 15.04 -9.30
N LYS A 232 4.64 14.42 -10.41
CA LYS A 232 3.91 13.34 -11.07
C LYS A 232 4.76 12.08 -11.15
N LYS A 233 4.17 10.93 -10.80
CA LYS A 233 4.72 9.61 -11.13
C LYS A 233 4.14 9.12 -12.45
N LEU A 234 5.01 8.85 -13.41
CA LEU A 234 4.64 8.67 -14.82
C LEU A 234 5.18 7.36 -15.37
N LYS A 235 4.50 6.83 -16.38
CA LYS A 235 4.99 5.73 -17.23
C LYS A 235 5.01 6.19 -18.68
N GLY A 236 6.19 6.29 -19.29
CA GLY A 236 6.34 6.78 -20.66
C GLY A 236 7.78 7.03 -21.05
N ILE A 237 8.03 8.11 -21.80
CA ILE A 237 9.36 8.49 -22.28
C ILE A 237 9.67 9.92 -21.84
N SER A 238 10.88 10.14 -21.32
CA SER A 238 11.45 11.46 -21.04
C SER A 238 12.78 11.61 -21.75
N LEU A 239 12.95 12.71 -22.48
CA LEU A 239 14.20 13.16 -23.07
C LEU A 239 14.71 14.36 -22.28
N SER A 240 15.99 14.38 -21.93
CA SER A 240 16.68 15.53 -21.33
C SER A 240 17.97 15.77 -22.10
N SER A 241 18.27 17.01 -22.44
CA SER A 241 19.51 17.39 -23.12
C SER A 241 19.98 18.74 -22.61
N ALA A 242 21.27 18.83 -22.29
CA ALA A 242 21.93 20.08 -21.99
C ALA A 242 23.08 20.33 -22.97
N PHE A 243 23.10 21.50 -23.59
CA PHE A 243 24.14 21.89 -24.55
C PHE A 243 24.55 23.35 -24.35
N GLN A 244 25.77 23.67 -24.77
CA GLN A 244 26.33 25.02 -24.69
C GLN A 244 26.09 25.73 -26.02
N VAL A 245 25.50 26.92 -25.97
CA VAL A 245 25.32 27.80 -27.13
C VAL A 245 26.38 28.90 -27.04
N GLY A 246 27.43 28.77 -27.85
CA GLY A 246 28.61 29.62 -27.76
C GLY A 246 29.42 29.38 -26.47
N LYS A 247 30.16 30.40 -26.00
CA LYS A 247 31.01 30.33 -24.79
C LYS A 247 30.32 30.79 -23.49
N GLN A 248 29.07 31.28 -23.55
CA GLN A 248 28.47 32.06 -22.46
C GLN A 248 27.04 31.67 -22.08
N ALA A 249 26.40 30.73 -22.80
CA ALA A 249 25.02 30.32 -22.52
C ALA A 249 24.86 28.80 -22.49
N GLU A 250 24.21 28.29 -21.46
CA GLU A 250 23.81 26.88 -21.33
C GLU A 250 22.31 26.76 -21.58
N VAL A 251 21.91 25.80 -22.41
CA VAL A 251 20.50 25.49 -22.68
C VAL A 251 20.21 24.10 -22.15
N ASN A 252 19.24 24.00 -21.25
CA ASN A 252 18.74 22.74 -20.71
C ASN A 252 17.31 22.55 -21.21
N SER A 253 17.06 21.51 -22.00
CA SER A 253 15.73 21.16 -22.47
C SER A 253 15.34 19.78 -21.99
N LYS A 254 14.10 19.64 -21.51
CA LYS A 254 13.51 18.36 -21.17
C LYS A 254 12.10 18.26 -21.77
N GLY A 255 11.82 17.14 -22.40
CA GLY A 255 10.52 16.77 -22.93
C GLY A 255 10.06 15.46 -22.31
N SER A 256 8.77 15.33 -22.07
CA SER A 256 8.15 14.16 -21.44
C SER A 256 6.82 13.85 -22.09
N PHE A 257 6.62 12.58 -22.43
CA PHE A 257 5.37 12.04 -22.95
C PHE A 257 5.05 10.75 -22.19
N ALA A 258 3.94 10.71 -21.46
CA ALA A 258 3.64 9.59 -20.58
C ALA A 258 2.16 9.45 -20.28
N ILE A 259 1.83 8.37 -19.58
CA ILE A 259 0.56 8.18 -18.89
C ILE A 259 0.78 8.51 -17.41
N SER A 260 -0.12 9.32 -16.87
CA SER A 260 -0.13 9.71 -15.46
C SER A 260 -0.72 8.60 -14.61
N ARG A 261 -0.08 8.27 -13.47
CA ARG A 261 -0.57 7.22 -12.57
C ARG A 261 -1.63 7.69 -11.57
N GLY A 262 -1.82 8.99 -11.38
CA GLY A 262 -2.75 9.49 -10.36
C GLY A 262 -3.20 10.94 -10.53
N LYS A 263 -4.16 11.34 -9.69
CA LYS A 263 -4.67 12.71 -9.56
C LYS A 263 -4.15 13.32 -8.26
N PHE A 264 -3.85 14.62 -8.30
CA PHE A 264 -3.50 15.39 -7.11
C PHE A 264 -4.75 15.72 -6.29
N SER A 265 -4.67 15.54 -4.97
CA SER A 265 -5.67 15.99 -4.01
C SER A 265 -5.03 16.81 -2.90
N ARG A 266 -5.77 17.80 -2.40
CA ARG A 266 -5.44 18.54 -1.19
C ARG A 266 -6.64 18.55 -0.27
N GLN A 267 -6.47 18.08 0.95
CA GLN A 267 -7.52 17.95 1.94
C GLN A 267 -7.15 18.64 3.24
N THR A 268 -8.13 19.33 3.84
CA THR A 268 -8.01 19.81 5.22
C THR A 268 -8.68 18.80 6.13
N LEU A 269 -7.93 18.27 7.07
CA LEU A 269 -8.38 17.19 7.93
C LEU A 269 -9.26 17.73 9.08
N PRO A 270 -10.45 17.17 9.31
CA PRO A 270 -11.28 17.52 10.47
C PRO A 270 -10.69 16.88 11.73
N THR A 271 -9.96 17.67 12.51
CA THR A 271 -9.29 17.22 13.74
C THR A 271 -10.26 17.17 14.93
N LYS A 272 -9.96 16.32 15.91
CA LYS A 272 -10.72 16.19 17.17
C LYS A 272 -9.74 16.14 18.34
N GLU A 273 -10.16 16.61 19.51
CA GLU A 273 -9.29 16.68 20.69
C GLU A 273 -8.72 15.31 21.08
N GLY A 274 -7.39 15.17 21.03
CA GLY A 274 -6.70 13.93 21.38
C GLY A 274 -7.11 12.76 20.48
N ASN A 275 -7.14 12.96 19.17
CA ASN A 275 -7.30 11.89 18.19
C ASN A 275 -6.12 11.91 17.23
N GLN A 276 -5.19 10.96 17.36
CA GLN A 276 -4.04 10.85 16.47
C GLN A 276 -4.35 10.05 15.18
N GLY A 277 -5.58 9.59 14.96
CA GLY A 277 -5.95 8.80 13.79
C GLY A 277 -6.10 7.30 14.09
N PRO A 278 -6.21 6.44 13.05
CA PRO A 278 -6.03 6.76 11.64
C PRO A 278 -7.15 7.65 11.10
N TYR A 279 -6.79 8.65 10.30
CA TYR A 279 -7.70 9.49 9.54
C TYR A 279 -7.71 9.07 8.08
N ARG A 280 -8.89 8.88 7.50
CA ARG A 280 -9.04 8.44 6.12
C ARG A 280 -9.05 9.61 5.15
N LEU A 281 -8.21 9.52 4.12
CA LEU A 281 -8.14 10.43 2.98
C LEU A 281 -9.13 9.99 1.89
N GLN A 282 -9.64 10.94 1.13
CA GLN A 282 -10.63 10.71 0.06
C GLN A 282 -10.10 11.23 -1.29
N GLY A 283 -10.68 10.83 -2.41
CA GLY A 283 -10.40 11.45 -3.70
C GLY A 283 -11.12 12.81 -3.85
N ASN A 284 -10.80 13.55 -4.91
CA ASN A 284 -11.38 14.87 -5.18
C ASN A 284 -12.88 14.82 -5.46
N ASN A 285 -13.39 13.69 -5.95
CA ASN A 285 -14.79 13.49 -6.31
C ASN A 285 -15.56 12.70 -5.23
N GLY A 286 -15.00 12.60 -4.01
CA GLY A 286 -15.59 11.83 -2.91
C GLY A 286 -15.28 10.33 -2.95
N GLU A 287 -14.35 9.89 -3.80
CA GLU A 287 -13.91 8.49 -3.86
C GLU A 287 -13.30 8.07 -2.51
N ARG A 288 -13.84 7.03 -1.88
CA ARG A 288 -13.35 6.56 -0.58
C ARG A 288 -12.32 5.45 -0.68
N PHE A 289 -12.33 4.71 -1.77
CA PHE A 289 -11.43 3.60 -2.05
C PHE A 289 -10.37 4.08 -3.02
N ILE A 290 -9.48 4.92 -2.50
CA ILE A 290 -8.33 5.43 -3.24
C ILE A 290 -7.07 4.76 -2.72
N ILE A 291 -6.10 4.60 -3.60
CA ILE A 291 -4.74 4.18 -3.23
C ILE A 291 -3.86 5.40 -3.38
N VAL A 292 -3.25 5.84 -2.28
CA VAL A 292 -2.36 7.00 -2.27
C VAL A 292 -1.02 6.58 -2.86
N LEU A 293 -0.49 7.36 -3.80
CA LEU A 293 0.80 7.08 -4.41
C LEU A 293 1.93 7.38 -3.42
N ALA A 294 2.66 6.35 -3.01
CA ALA A 294 3.67 6.46 -1.96
C ALA A 294 4.73 7.55 -2.19
N GLY A 295 4.98 8.42 -1.22
CA GLY A 295 5.97 9.50 -1.32
C GLY A 295 5.52 10.73 -2.12
N THR A 296 4.25 10.77 -2.55
CA THR A 296 3.65 11.99 -3.11
C THR A 296 3.05 12.90 -2.03
N GLU A 297 2.87 12.36 -0.82
CA GLU A 297 2.18 13.05 0.26
C GLU A 297 3.03 14.14 0.94
N LYS A 298 2.40 15.26 1.28
CA LYS A 298 2.92 16.32 2.14
C LYS A 298 1.88 16.66 3.18
N VAL A 299 2.26 16.54 4.44
CA VAL A 299 1.38 16.80 5.58
C VAL A 299 1.85 18.05 6.27
N TYR A 300 1.00 19.06 6.36
CA TYR A 300 1.26 20.32 7.04
C TYR A 300 0.45 20.36 8.33
N PHE A 301 1.09 20.70 9.45
CA PHE A 301 0.46 20.95 10.75
C PHE A 301 0.68 22.41 11.15
N ASN A 302 -0.39 23.19 11.24
CA ASN A 302 -0.36 24.64 11.49
C ASN A 302 0.66 25.35 10.58
N GLY A 303 0.67 25.00 9.29
CA GLY A 303 1.60 25.51 8.28
C GLY A 303 2.99 24.84 8.22
N ASN A 304 3.38 24.02 9.20
CA ASN A 304 4.68 23.34 9.23
C ASN A 304 4.64 21.98 8.54
N LEU A 305 5.55 21.72 7.61
CA LEU A 305 5.69 20.42 6.95
C LEU A 305 6.17 19.36 7.96
N LEU A 306 5.37 18.31 8.13
CA LEU A 306 5.69 17.16 8.98
C LEU A 306 6.58 16.15 8.25
N LYS A 307 7.30 15.35 9.03
CA LYS A 307 8.15 14.26 8.55
C LYS A 307 7.46 12.90 8.74
N ARG A 308 7.43 12.10 7.68
CA ARG A 308 6.92 10.71 7.69
C ARG A 308 7.88 9.75 8.39
N GLY A 309 7.34 8.86 9.22
CA GLY A 309 7.94 7.63 9.74
C GLY A 309 7.54 7.38 11.20
N PHE A 310 7.68 6.13 11.65
CA PHE A 310 7.27 5.72 13.01
C PHE A 310 7.96 6.52 14.13
N ASP A 311 9.22 6.90 13.93
CA ASP A 311 10.00 7.71 14.87
C ASP A 311 9.89 9.23 14.63
N TYR A 312 9.07 9.65 13.66
CA TYR A 312 8.89 11.06 13.28
C TYR A 312 7.48 11.56 13.65
N ASP A 313 6.84 12.33 12.77
CA ASP A 313 5.60 13.05 13.08
C ASP A 313 4.33 12.26 12.70
N TYR A 314 4.37 11.42 11.65
CA TYR A 314 3.20 10.63 11.20
C TYR A 314 3.60 9.39 10.38
N VAL A 315 2.68 8.43 10.28
CA VAL A 315 2.73 7.27 9.36
C VAL A 315 1.49 7.25 8.47
N ILE A 316 1.59 6.62 7.29
CA ILE A 316 0.47 6.53 6.33
C ILE A 316 0.36 5.11 5.78
N ASP A 317 -0.84 4.55 5.78
CA ASP A 317 -1.18 3.34 5.03
C ASP A 317 -1.68 3.78 3.64
N TYR A 318 -0.86 3.56 2.61
CA TYR A 318 -1.19 3.98 1.25
C TYR A 318 -2.35 3.20 0.62
N ASN A 319 -2.53 1.93 0.98
CA ASN A 319 -3.59 1.08 0.43
C ASN A 319 -4.95 1.41 1.05
N ARG A 320 -4.95 1.79 2.33
CA ARG A 320 -6.17 2.24 3.03
C ARG A 320 -6.42 3.73 2.90
N ALA A 321 -5.44 4.48 2.40
CA ALA A 321 -5.42 5.94 2.40
C ALA A 321 -5.63 6.51 3.82
N GLU A 322 -4.95 5.96 4.82
CA GLU A 322 -5.11 6.30 6.23
C GLU A 322 -3.84 6.93 6.82
N ILE A 323 -3.95 8.08 7.47
CA ILE A 323 -2.83 8.76 8.14
C ILE A 323 -2.97 8.68 9.66
N THR A 324 -1.89 8.33 10.37
CA THR A 324 -1.83 8.31 11.84
C THR A 324 -0.66 9.17 12.33
N PHE A 325 -0.93 10.06 13.28
CA PHE A 325 0.06 10.95 13.89
C PHE A 325 0.78 10.27 15.06
N SER A 326 2.06 10.61 15.20
CA SER A 326 2.93 10.13 16.26
C SER A 326 2.57 10.80 17.60
N PRO A 327 2.73 10.10 18.74
CA PRO A 327 2.47 10.68 20.07
C PRO A 327 3.39 11.87 20.41
N THR A 328 4.43 12.15 19.62
CA THR A 328 5.33 13.30 19.78
C THR A 328 4.66 14.64 19.49
N ARG A 329 3.47 14.64 18.89
CA ARG A 329 2.70 15.86 18.58
C ARG A 329 1.22 15.61 18.80
N VAL A 330 0.59 16.39 19.68
CA VAL A 330 -0.85 16.28 19.95
C VAL A 330 -1.65 16.88 18.78
N ILE A 331 -2.43 16.05 18.08
CA ILE A 331 -3.61 16.55 17.35
C ILE A 331 -4.70 16.95 18.36
N ALA A 332 -4.93 18.25 18.45
CA ALA A 332 -5.98 18.89 19.24
C ALA A 332 -7.15 19.35 18.36
N ARG A 333 -8.27 19.74 18.97
CA ARG A 333 -9.46 20.26 18.26
C ARG A 333 -9.14 21.43 17.32
N ASP A 334 -8.22 22.29 17.72
CA ASP A 334 -7.83 23.50 17.01
C ASP A 334 -6.64 23.29 16.04
N SER A 335 -6.18 22.04 15.92
CA SER A 335 -5.08 21.70 15.01
C SER A 335 -5.53 21.79 13.57
N ARG A 336 -4.78 22.53 12.75
CA ARG A 336 -5.03 22.64 11.31
C ARG A 336 -4.07 21.76 10.56
N VAL A 337 -4.61 20.71 9.95
CA VAL A 337 -3.84 19.72 9.23
C VAL A 337 -4.25 19.76 7.76
N ILE A 338 -3.30 20.04 6.88
CA ILE A 338 -3.50 20.05 5.43
C ILE A 338 -2.66 18.92 4.84
N ILE A 339 -3.26 18.08 4.03
CA ILE A 339 -2.62 16.92 3.42
C ILE A 339 -2.74 17.06 1.91
N GLU A 340 -1.60 17.15 1.24
CA GLU A 340 -1.50 17.09 -0.21
C GLU A 340 -0.98 15.71 -0.60
N PHE A 341 -1.53 15.06 -1.63
CA PHE A 341 -1.09 13.73 -2.08
C PHE A 341 -1.57 13.45 -3.50
N GLU A 342 -0.97 12.47 -4.19
CA GLU A 342 -1.57 11.89 -5.40
C GLU A 342 -2.21 10.55 -5.09
N TYR A 343 -3.30 10.22 -5.79
CA TYR A 343 -3.98 8.95 -5.65
C TYR A 343 -4.34 8.35 -7.02
N THR A 344 -4.41 7.03 -7.11
CA THR A 344 -4.80 6.33 -8.34
C THR A 344 -6.33 6.27 -8.46
N ASP A 345 -6.86 6.65 -9.63
CA ASP A 345 -8.24 6.38 -10.03
C ASP A 345 -8.24 5.53 -11.31
N VAL A 346 -9.07 4.50 -11.39
CA VAL A 346 -9.05 3.55 -12.52
C VAL A 346 -9.98 3.98 -13.67
N SER A 347 -10.64 5.13 -13.54
CA SER A 347 -11.75 5.54 -14.40
C SER A 347 -11.33 5.87 -15.84
N TYR A 348 -10.21 6.56 -16.02
CA TYR A 348 -9.77 7.06 -17.33
C TYR A 348 -8.25 6.91 -17.54
N LEU A 349 -7.85 6.68 -18.79
CA LEU A 349 -6.44 6.74 -19.19
C LEU A 349 -6.02 8.20 -19.32
N ARG A 350 -5.03 8.63 -18.52
CA ARG A 350 -4.59 10.02 -18.47
C ARG A 350 -3.28 10.23 -19.21
N SER A 351 -3.31 10.85 -20.39
CA SER A 351 -2.08 11.20 -21.11
C SER A 351 -1.51 12.53 -20.60
N LEU A 352 -0.19 12.60 -20.53
CA LEU A 352 0.56 13.75 -20.06
C LEU A 352 1.71 14.09 -21.02
N TYR A 353 1.79 15.37 -21.35
CA TYR A 353 2.85 15.99 -22.13
C TYR A 353 3.45 17.11 -21.30
N ALA A 354 4.76 17.16 -21.17
CA ALA A 354 5.45 18.27 -20.54
C ALA A 354 6.72 18.62 -21.31
N ALA A 355 7.00 19.91 -21.43
CA ALA A 355 8.23 20.41 -22.01
C ALA A 355 8.73 21.59 -21.17
N GLU A 356 10.00 21.57 -20.81
CA GLU A 356 10.69 22.67 -20.15
C GLU A 356 11.96 23.00 -20.93
N THR A 357 12.27 24.28 -21.08
CA THR A 357 13.54 24.74 -21.63
C THR A 357 14.04 25.93 -20.83
N GLU A 358 15.21 25.78 -20.23
CA GLU A 358 15.94 26.78 -19.47
C GLU A 358 17.11 27.31 -20.32
N PHE A 359 17.17 28.63 -20.48
CA PHE A 359 18.26 29.35 -21.11
C PHE A 359 19.02 30.12 -20.04
N LYS A 360 20.25 29.69 -19.74
CA LYS A 360 21.06 30.24 -18.65
C LYS A 360 22.28 30.99 -19.18
N GLY A 361 22.31 32.30 -18.95
CA GLY A 361 23.46 33.17 -19.19
C GLY A 361 24.16 33.57 -17.88
N ALA A 362 25.20 34.41 -17.99
CA ALA A 362 25.97 34.86 -16.83
C ALA A 362 25.18 35.77 -15.85
N ARG A 363 24.25 36.57 -16.38
CA ARG A 363 23.44 37.54 -15.61
C ARG A 363 21.93 37.34 -15.77
N TRP A 364 21.49 36.40 -16.59
CA TRP A 364 20.08 36.19 -16.90
C TRP A 364 19.76 34.70 -16.98
N ASN A 365 18.53 34.34 -16.65
CA ASN A 365 17.99 32.99 -16.81
C ASN A 365 16.54 33.09 -17.29
N VAL A 366 16.18 32.46 -18.40
CA VAL A 366 14.83 32.46 -18.97
C VAL A 366 14.32 31.03 -19.07
N ASN A 367 13.09 30.77 -18.60
CA ASN A 367 12.45 29.46 -18.65
C ASN A 367 11.16 29.51 -19.46
N LEU A 368 10.98 28.53 -20.33
CA LEU A 368 9.75 28.26 -21.07
C LEU A 368 9.23 26.89 -20.64
N ASN A 369 8.03 26.83 -20.08
CA ASN A 369 7.42 25.59 -19.63
C ASN A 369 6.03 25.40 -20.24
N PHE A 370 5.74 24.16 -20.65
CA PHE A 370 4.46 23.71 -21.16
C PHE A 370 4.07 22.42 -20.44
N TYR A 371 2.82 22.33 -20.04
CA TYR A 371 2.22 21.17 -19.39
C TYR A 371 0.83 20.93 -19.96
N SER A 372 0.51 19.68 -20.28
CA SER A 372 -0.83 19.26 -20.71
C SER A 372 -1.10 17.85 -20.17
N GLU A 373 -2.15 17.72 -19.37
CA GLU A 373 -2.65 16.46 -18.83
C GLU A 373 -4.13 16.34 -19.21
N GLN A 374 -4.55 15.18 -19.74
CA GLN A 374 -5.94 15.00 -20.17
C GLN A 374 -6.40 13.55 -20.01
N ASP A 375 -7.63 13.39 -19.54
CA ASP A 375 -8.30 12.09 -19.50
C ASP A 375 -8.81 11.69 -20.89
N SER A 376 -8.78 10.39 -21.17
CA SER A 376 -9.43 9.82 -22.33
C SER A 376 -10.94 10.07 -22.25
N LYS A 377 -11.58 10.40 -23.38
CA LYS A 377 -13.04 10.55 -23.40
C LYS A 377 -13.75 9.23 -23.04
N ASN A 378 -13.15 8.09 -23.38
CA ASN A 378 -13.67 6.77 -23.05
C ASN A 378 -13.09 6.30 -21.71
N ALA A 379 -13.94 5.68 -20.89
CA ALA A 379 -13.51 5.05 -19.64
C ALA A 379 -12.66 3.80 -19.92
N THR A 380 -11.84 3.42 -18.95
CA THR A 380 -10.96 2.25 -19.01
C THR A 380 -11.19 1.32 -17.83
N GLY A 381 -10.75 0.06 -17.94
CA GLY A 381 -10.88 -0.92 -16.86
C GLY A 381 -12.32 -1.41 -16.68
N ASP A 382 -12.76 -1.52 -15.42
CA ASP A 382 -14.07 -2.05 -15.04
C ASP A 382 -15.23 -1.05 -15.19
N LEU A 383 -14.93 0.24 -15.36
CA LEU A 383 -15.94 1.27 -15.59
C LEU A 383 -16.37 1.24 -17.07
N GLN A 384 -17.49 0.58 -17.36
CA GLN A 384 -18.12 0.63 -18.68
C GLN A 384 -19.25 1.68 -18.67
N LEU A 385 -19.00 2.82 -19.29
CA LEU A 385 -20.02 3.84 -19.50
C LEU A 385 -20.96 3.40 -20.62
N ASP A 386 -22.26 3.33 -20.33
CA ASP A 386 -23.28 3.07 -21.34
C ASP A 386 -23.76 4.38 -22.00
N SER A 387 -24.68 4.26 -22.97
CA SER A 387 -25.21 5.43 -23.69
C SER A 387 -25.98 6.41 -22.81
N THR A 388 -26.54 5.95 -21.69
CA THR A 388 -27.22 6.82 -20.71
C THR A 388 -26.19 7.58 -19.90
N ASP A 389 -25.14 6.90 -19.45
CA ASP A 389 -24.03 7.54 -18.71
C ASP A 389 -23.38 8.65 -19.54
N ILE A 390 -23.11 8.38 -20.82
CA ILE A 390 -22.52 9.36 -21.75
C ILE A 390 -23.43 10.58 -21.91
N ARG A 391 -24.75 10.39 -22.08
CA ARG A 391 -25.69 11.50 -22.20
C ARG A 391 -25.79 12.33 -20.92
N ILE A 392 -25.74 11.69 -19.74
CA ILE A 392 -25.70 12.41 -18.46
C ILE A 392 -24.47 13.31 -18.40
N LEU A 393 -23.28 12.78 -18.77
CA LEU A 393 -22.03 13.55 -18.78
C LEU A 393 -22.03 14.66 -19.85
N GLU A 394 -22.65 14.47 -21.01
CA GLU A 394 -22.73 15.49 -22.07
C GLU A 394 -23.67 16.65 -21.69
N ASN A 395 -24.72 16.37 -20.94
CA ASN A 395 -25.73 17.37 -20.54
C ASN A 395 -25.43 18.07 -19.21
N SER A 396 -24.51 17.53 -18.39
CA SER A 396 -24.24 18.07 -17.05
C SER A 396 -23.47 19.39 -17.04
N GLY A 397 -22.81 19.77 -18.15
CA GLY A 397 -21.90 20.90 -18.14
C GLY A 397 -20.80 20.73 -17.09
N ASP A 398 -20.49 21.82 -16.40
CA ASP A 398 -19.54 21.88 -15.29
C ASP A 398 -20.18 21.60 -13.92
N ASP A 399 -21.47 21.24 -13.88
CA ASP A 399 -22.19 20.92 -12.64
C ASP A 399 -22.08 19.44 -12.26
N PHE A 400 -21.17 19.15 -11.33
CA PHE A 400 -20.95 17.80 -10.80
C PHE A 400 -22.18 17.21 -10.08
N SER A 401 -23.11 18.03 -9.59
CA SER A 401 -24.34 17.53 -8.95
C SER A 401 -25.30 16.87 -9.96
N GLN A 402 -25.15 17.17 -11.25
CA GLN A 402 -25.94 16.61 -12.34
C GLN A 402 -25.36 15.30 -12.89
N THR A 403 -24.17 14.88 -12.46
CA THR A 403 -23.53 13.64 -12.96
C THR A 403 -23.89 12.39 -12.15
N VAL A 404 -25.15 12.26 -11.73
CA VAL A 404 -25.63 11.17 -10.86
C VAL A 404 -26.57 10.21 -11.61
N ARG A 405 -26.38 8.90 -11.44
CA ARG A 405 -27.23 7.85 -12.01
C ARG A 405 -27.84 6.95 -10.93
N LYS A 406 -29.10 6.52 -11.09
CA LYS A 406 -29.71 5.47 -10.23
C LYS A 406 -28.99 4.13 -10.44
N SER A 407 -28.62 3.46 -9.34
CA SER A 407 -27.87 2.19 -9.38
C SER A 407 -28.75 0.93 -9.36
N ILE A 408 -30.06 1.11 -9.23
CA ILE A 408 -31.04 0.01 -9.11
C ILE A 408 -31.13 -0.73 -10.45
N ARG A 409 -30.90 -2.05 -10.42
CA ARG A 409 -30.99 -2.93 -11.59
C ARG A 409 -31.77 -4.20 -11.26
N MET A 410 -32.50 -4.72 -12.24
CA MET A 410 -33.13 -6.04 -12.15
C MET A 410 -32.10 -7.17 -12.29
N VAL A 411 -32.26 -8.23 -11.50
CA VAL A 411 -31.39 -9.41 -11.54
C VAL A 411 -31.92 -10.49 -12.48
N THR A 412 -31.03 -11.22 -13.15
CA THR A 412 -31.41 -12.40 -13.95
C THR A 412 -31.54 -13.66 -13.09
N GLU A 413 -32.19 -14.71 -13.60
CA GLU A 413 -32.35 -15.99 -12.90
C GLU A 413 -31.02 -16.70 -12.58
N ASP A 414 -29.98 -16.47 -13.38
CA ASP A 414 -28.65 -17.01 -13.08
C ASP A 414 -27.92 -16.18 -12.03
N GLU A 415 -28.10 -14.85 -12.02
CA GLU A 415 -27.54 -13.97 -10.97
C GLU A 415 -28.15 -14.25 -9.59
N LYS A 416 -29.40 -14.71 -9.52
CA LYS A 416 -30.05 -15.16 -8.27
C LYS A 416 -29.36 -16.36 -7.63
N LYS A 417 -28.64 -17.17 -8.40
CA LYS A 417 -27.96 -18.40 -7.92
C LYS A 417 -26.54 -18.12 -7.41
N GLU A 418 -26.03 -16.89 -7.53
CA GLU A 418 -24.71 -16.51 -7.03
C GLU A 418 -24.71 -16.41 -5.50
N ALA A 419 -23.82 -17.16 -4.83
CA ALA A 419 -23.78 -17.31 -3.37
C ALA A 419 -23.50 -16.02 -2.56
N ASN A 420 -23.07 -14.93 -3.20
CA ASN A 420 -22.57 -13.74 -2.52
C ASN A 420 -23.35 -12.45 -2.88
N ARG A 421 -24.42 -12.55 -3.65
CA ARG A 421 -25.12 -11.36 -4.16
C ARG A 421 -26.22 -10.92 -3.19
N ILE A 422 -26.24 -9.64 -2.84
CA ILE A 422 -27.31 -9.07 -2.00
C ILE A 422 -28.51 -8.72 -2.88
N LEU A 423 -29.67 -9.27 -2.52
CA LEU A 423 -30.90 -9.21 -3.29
C LEU A 423 -32.01 -8.47 -2.53
N TYR A 424 -32.81 -7.71 -3.28
CA TYR A 424 -33.89 -6.89 -2.78
C TYR A 424 -35.19 -7.16 -3.52
N SER A 425 -36.30 -7.08 -2.80
CA SER A 425 -37.64 -6.87 -3.35
C SER A 425 -37.90 -5.36 -3.49
N GLY A 426 -38.74 -4.96 -4.44
CA GLY A 426 -39.12 -3.55 -4.63
C GLY A 426 -40.51 -3.26 -4.09
N LYS A 427 -40.66 -2.14 -3.38
CA LYS A 427 -41.97 -1.56 -2.99
C LYS A 427 -42.07 -0.13 -3.50
N ALA A 428 -43.23 0.29 -3.99
CA ALA A 428 -43.42 1.68 -4.38
C ALA A 428 -43.29 2.60 -3.15
N ASP A 429 -42.63 3.75 -3.31
CA ASP A 429 -42.55 4.75 -2.25
C ASP A 429 -43.94 5.37 -2.01
N PRO A 430 -44.48 5.32 -0.78
CA PRO A 430 -45.79 5.89 -0.46
C PRO A 430 -45.89 7.41 -0.72
N LEU A 431 -44.76 8.13 -0.72
CA LEU A 431 -44.70 9.58 -0.93
C LEU A 431 -44.38 9.97 -2.39
N ASP A 432 -43.82 9.06 -3.17
CA ASP A 432 -43.52 9.22 -4.59
C ASP A 432 -43.63 7.88 -5.32
N PRO A 433 -44.81 7.52 -5.86
CA PRO A 433 -45.02 6.22 -6.51
C PRO A 433 -44.12 5.95 -7.73
N SER A 434 -43.42 6.97 -8.25
CA SER A 434 -42.43 6.82 -9.33
C SER A 434 -41.07 6.29 -8.82
N ASN A 435 -40.88 6.21 -7.51
CA ASN A 435 -39.68 5.74 -6.86
C ASN A 435 -39.89 4.35 -6.22
N ILE A 436 -38.82 3.53 -6.21
CA ILE A 436 -38.84 2.18 -5.65
C ILE A 436 -37.98 2.13 -4.39
N ILE A 437 -38.58 1.71 -3.29
CA ILE A 437 -37.93 1.36 -2.04
C ILE A 437 -37.46 -0.09 -2.11
N LEU A 438 -36.17 -0.31 -1.84
CA LEU A 438 -35.55 -1.63 -1.81
C LEU A 438 -35.70 -2.25 -0.42
N VAL A 439 -36.22 -3.47 -0.36
CA VAL A 439 -36.40 -4.24 0.87
C VAL A 439 -35.67 -5.57 0.73
N PHE A 440 -34.65 -5.78 1.58
CA PHE A 440 -33.83 -6.99 1.57
C PHE A 440 -34.68 -8.26 1.70
N THR A 441 -34.33 -9.31 0.94
CA THR A 441 -35.03 -10.60 0.98
C THR A 441 -34.07 -11.78 0.82
N GLU A 442 -34.31 -12.83 1.58
CA GLU A 442 -33.61 -14.12 1.46
C GLU A 442 -34.35 -15.10 0.53
N ASN A 443 -35.61 -14.80 0.19
CA ASN A 443 -36.45 -15.62 -0.68
C ASN A 443 -36.19 -15.28 -2.16
N LEU A 444 -35.69 -16.27 -2.92
CA LEU A 444 -35.35 -16.18 -4.34
C LEU A 444 -36.54 -15.88 -5.26
N ASP A 445 -37.77 -16.21 -4.85
CA ASP A 445 -38.98 -15.91 -5.63
C ASP A 445 -39.31 -14.42 -5.61
N SER A 446 -38.95 -13.73 -4.53
CA SER A 446 -39.22 -12.31 -4.30
C SER A 446 -38.06 -11.37 -4.64
N SER A 447 -36.88 -11.92 -4.98
CA SER A 447 -35.69 -11.14 -5.32
C SER A 447 -35.79 -10.63 -6.76
N VAL A 448 -36.00 -9.33 -6.94
CA VAL A 448 -36.14 -8.71 -8.27
C VAL A 448 -35.01 -7.74 -8.56
N TYR A 449 -34.44 -7.12 -7.51
CA TYR A 449 -33.49 -6.03 -7.66
C TYR A 449 -32.15 -6.29 -6.95
N THR A 450 -31.11 -5.64 -7.47
CA THR A 450 -29.84 -5.39 -6.78
C THR A 450 -29.45 -3.92 -6.98
N ALA A 451 -28.64 -3.38 -6.08
CA ALA A 451 -28.24 -1.98 -6.12
C ALA A 451 -26.88 -1.75 -5.47
N VAL A 452 -26.20 -0.70 -5.93
CA VAL A 452 -24.97 -0.17 -5.33
C VAL A 452 -25.33 1.06 -4.51
N PHE A 453 -25.03 1.07 -3.22
CA PHE A 453 -25.33 2.18 -2.33
C PHE A 453 -24.10 3.07 -2.15
N THR A 454 -24.28 4.37 -2.42
CA THR A 454 -23.28 5.41 -2.17
C THR A 454 -23.62 6.13 -0.87
N ASP A 455 -22.61 6.36 -0.02
CA ASP A 455 -22.77 7.10 1.24
C ASP A 455 -22.62 8.60 0.97
N LEU A 456 -23.70 9.34 1.20
CA LEU A 456 -23.82 10.79 1.03
C LEU A 456 -23.51 11.58 2.31
N GLY A 457 -23.27 10.88 3.42
CA GLY A 457 -23.12 11.44 4.77
C GLY A 457 -24.41 11.41 5.57
N ALA A 458 -24.30 11.63 6.88
CA ALA A 458 -25.44 11.58 7.80
C ALA A 458 -26.56 12.54 7.38
N ASN A 459 -27.81 12.04 7.40
CA ASN A 459 -29.04 12.77 7.05
C ASN A 459 -29.08 13.30 5.60
N LYS A 460 -28.36 12.66 4.68
CA LYS A 460 -28.34 13.03 3.24
C LYS A 460 -28.79 11.89 2.32
N GLY A 461 -29.07 10.70 2.85
CA GLY A 461 -29.59 9.57 2.09
C GLY A 461 -30.84 8.98 2.74
N ASP A 462 -31.41 7.97 2.10
CA ASP A 462 -32.66 7.35 2.55
C ASP A 462 -32.46 6.02 3.28
N TYR A 463 -31.25 5.43 3.20
CA TYR A 463 -30.93 4.10 3.72
C TYR A 463 -29.84 4.12 4.80
N ILE A 464 -29.90 3.15 5.70
CA ILE A 464 -28.87 2.82 6.69
C ILE A 464 -28.44 1.36 6.53
N ILE A 465 -27.28 1.01 7.07
CA ILE A 465 -26.81 -0.38 7.08
C ILE A 465 -27.56 -1.16 8.15
N ASP A 466 -28.06 -2.35 7.81
CA ASP A 466 -28.65 -3.28 8.77
C ASP A 466 -27.55 -4.12 9.43
N GLN A 467 -27.18 -3.75 10.67
CA GLN A 467 -26.15 -4.43 11.46
C GLN A 467 -26.59 -5.79 12.04
N THR A 468 -27.88 -6.15 11.90
CA THR A 468 -28.41 -7.43 12.41
C THR A 468 -28.24 -8.58 11.42
N LYS A 469 -27.80 -8.30 10.18
CA LYS A 469 -27.67 -9.29 9.11
C LYS A 469 -26.20 -9.64 8.86
N SER A 470 -25.83 -10.89 9.13
CA SER A 470 -24.45 -11.39 9.03
C SER A 470 -24.07 -11.99 7.66
N LYS A 471 -24.62 -11.46 6.56
CA LYS A 471 -24.35 -11.92 5.19
C LYS A 471 -22.90 -11.66 4.77
N ASN A 472 -22.45 -12.37 3.73
CA ASN A 472 -21.20 -12.07 3.01
C ASN A 472 -21.32 -10.79 2.15
N GLY A 473 -21.57 -9.64 2.80
CA GLY A 473 -21.79 -8.32 2.18
C GLY A 473 -22.79 -7.45 2.97
N ARG A 474 -22.90 -6.16 2.63
CA ARG A 474 -23.79 -5.21 3.33
C ARG A 474 -25.24 -5.30 2.89
N VAL A 475 -26.12 -5.36 3.88
CA VAL A 475 -27.56 -5.19 3.71
C VAL A 475 -27.95 -3.76 4.09
N TYR A 476 -28.74 -3.11 3.23
CA TYR A 476 -29.26 -1.77 3.47
C TYR A 476 -30.75 -1.81 3.75
N VAL A 477 -31.19 -1.05 4.76
CA VAL A 477 -32.60 -0.90 5.14
C VAL A 477 -33.01 0.57 4.98
N TYR A 478 -34.22 0.77 4.47
CA TYR A 478 -34.80 2.10 4.30
C TYR A 478 -35.12 2.71 5.67
N ALA A 479 -34.54 3.88 5.97
CA ALA A 479 -34.75 4.61 7.23
C ALA A 479 -35.79 5.72 7.10
N GLY A 480 -36.09 6.16 5.87
CA GLY A 480 -36.93 7.32 5.57
C GLY A 480 -36.16 8.40 4.81
N LYS A 481 -36.88 9.26 4.10
CA LYS A 481 -36.29 10.30 3.25
C LYS A 481 -35.38 11.24 4.05
N ASN A 482 -34.10 11.34 3.67
CA ASN A 482 -33.05 12.10 4.36
C ASN A 482 -32.81 11.71 5.85
N LEU A 483 -33.25 10.52 6.28
CA LEU A 483 -33.01 10.01 7.64
C LEU A 483 -31.87 8.98 7.69
N GLY A 484 -31.30 8.63 6.54
CA GLY A 484 -30.17 7.73 6.39
C GLY A 484 -28.90 8.44 5.90
N SER A 485 -27.90 7.61 5.60
CA SER A 485 -26.62 8.07 5.06
C SER A 485 -26.34 7.57 3.65
N TYR A 486 -27.14 6.61 3.16
CA TYR A 486 -26.87 5.89 1.91
C TYR A 486 -27.99 6.08 0.90
N GLN A 487 -27.63 6.11 -0.39
CA GLN A 487 -28.57 6.21 -1.51
C GLN A 487 -28.18 5.24 -2.64
N PRO A 488 -29.13 4.56 -3.31
CA PRO A 488 -28.84 3.66 -4.43
C PRO A 488 -28.55 4.45 -5.73
N VAL A 489 -27.47 5.22 -5.73
CA VAL A 489 -26.98 6.02 -6.85
C VAL A 489 -25.48 5.81 -7.06
N ILE A 490 -25.02 6.06 -8.29
CA ILE A 490 -23.61 6.06 -8.70
C ILE A 490 -23.28 7.47 -9.18
N GLN A 491 -22.18 8.05 -8.68
CA GLN A 491 -21.63 9.30 -9.17
C GLN A 491 -20.75 9.01 -10.39
N LEU A 492 -21.10 9.59 -11.54
CA LEU A 492 -20.30 9.54 -12.75
C LEU A 492 -19.24 10.64 -12.70
N ILE A 493 -17.98 10.26 -12.89
CA ILE A 493 -16.85 11.20 -12.88
C ILE A 493 -16.62 11.66 -14.33
N PRO A 494 -16.73 12.96 -14.68
CA PRO A 494 -16.43 13.42 -16.03
C PRO A 494 -14.91 13.37 -16.34
N PRO A 495 -14.50 13.15 -17.60
CA PRO A 495 -13.10 13.24 -17.99
C PRO A 495 -12.63 14.71 -18.01
N GLU A 496 -11.52 15.01 -17.34
CA GLU A 496 -10.96 16.37 -17.22
C GLU A 496 -9.74 16.61 -18.14
N GLN A 497 -9.42 17.88 -18.40
CA GLN A 497 -8.21 18.34 -19.09
C GLN A 497 -7.60 19.54 -18.38
N LYS A 498 -6.27 19.52 -18.17
CA LYS A 498 -5.49 20.57 -17.51
C LYS A 498 -4.29 20.95 -18.36
N GLN A 499 -4.19 22.21 -18.75
CA GLN A 499 -3.08 22.73 -19.52
C GLN A 499 -2.53 24.01 -18.90
N MET A 500 -1.22 24.17 -18.95
CA MET A 500 -0.56 25.39 -18.49
C MET A 500 0.69 25.69 -19.31
N ILE A 501 0.86 26.96 -19.65
CA ILE A 501 2.08 27.51 -20.24
C ILE A 501 2.60 28.58 -19.30
N THR A 502 3.91 28.57 -19.02
CA THR A 502 4.57 29.65 -18.29
C THR A 502 5.83 30.11 -19.01
N VAL A 503 6.04 31.43 -19.02
CA VAL A 503 7.28 32.07 -19.48
C VAL A 503 7.80 32.90 -18.32
N ASN A 504 9.02 32.61 -17.84
CA ASN A 504 9.63 33.40 -16.78
C ASN A 504 11.09 33.77 -17.07
N GLY A 505 11.57 34.80 -16.41
CA GLY A 505 12.93 35.29 -16.54
C GLY A 505 13.43 35.92 -15.25
N SER A 506 14.69 35.66 -14.90
CA SER A 506 15.42 36.37 -13.86
C SER A 506 16.60 37.13 -14.46
N TYR A 507 16.89 38.32 -13.94
CA TYR A 507 17.99 39.17 -14.39
C TYR A 507 18.70 39.83 -13.20
N LYS A 508 20.03 39.76 -13.18
CA LYS A 508 20.89 40.41 -12.19
C LYS A 508 21.25 41.83 -12.66
N ILE A 509 20.61 42.83 -12.08
CA ILE A 509 20.91 44.25 -12.32
C ILE A 509 22.06 44.65 -11.39
N GLY A 510 23.28 44.72 -11.94
CA GLY A 510 24.50 44.94 -11.15
C GLY A 510 24.82 43.74 -10.24
N LYS A 511 25.41 44.00 -9.07
CA LYS A 511 25.75 42.95 -8.08
C LYS A 511 24.74 42.80 -6.94
N GLN A 512 23.80 43.74 -6.83
CA GLN A 512 22.98 43.96 -5.63
C GLN A 512 21.47 43.82 -5.88
N THR A 513 21.03 43.79 -7.14
CA THR A 513 19.61 43.75 -7.49
C THR A 513 19.30 42.53 -8.36
N ASN A 514 18.27 41.78 -7.98
CA ASN A 514 17.73 40.67 -8.77
C ASN A 514 16.27 40.97 -9.11
N ALA A 515 15.93 40.93 -10.40
CA ALA A 515 14.57 41.03 -10.89
C ALA A 515 14.10 39.66 -11.41
N PHE A 516 12.83 39.33 -11.20
CA PHE A 516 12.18 38.15 -11.75
C PHE A 516 10.78 38.50 -12.24
N ALA A 517 10.38 37.98 -13.40
CA ALA A 517 9.05 38.13 -13.95
C ALA A 517 8.58 36.78 -14.52
N GLU A 518 7.30 36.47 -14.35
CA GLU A 518 6.64 35.28 -14.88
C GLU A 518 5.25 35.63 -15.42
N LEU A 519 4.91 35.08 -16.58
CA LEU A 519 3.57 35.06 -17.16
C LEU A 519 3.10 33.62 -17.25
N GLY A 520 1.86 33.36 -16.85
CA GLY A 520 1.21 32.06 -16.90
C GLY A 520 -0.13 32.12 -17.62
N MET A 521 -0.44 31.09 -18.39
CA MET A 521 -1.75 30.88 -19.01
C MET A 521 -2.22 29.46 -18.68
N SER A 522 -3.43 29.33 -18.14
CA SER A 522 -4.06 28.03 -17.88
C SER A 522 -5.27 27.83 -18.78
N ASN A 523 -5.49 26.58 -19.18
CA ASN A 523 -6.74 26.12 -19.79
C ASN A 523 -7.16 24.82 -19.10
N VAL A 524 -8.24 24.87 -18.32
CA VAL A 524 -8.76 23.74 -17.54
C VAL A 524 -10.21 23.50 -17.90
N ASP A 525 -10.50 22.32 -18.42
CA ASP A 525 -11.83 21.84 -18.77
C ASP A 525 -12.16 20.70 -17.81
N ILE A 526 -13.18 20.88 -16.96
CA ILE A 526 -13.56 19.89 -15.94
C ILE A 526 -14.52 18.83 -16.48
N ASN A 527 -15.07 19.03 -17.67
CA ASN A 527 -15.92 18.05 -18.35
C ASN A 527 -15.74 18.08 -19.88
N ARG A 528 -14.75 17.32 -20.35
CA ARG A 528 -14.36 17.22 -21.76
C ARG A 528 -15.40 16.54 -22.68
N ARG A 529 -16.50 16.04 -22.10
CA ARG A 529 -17.66 15.49 -22.83
C ARG A 529 -18.72 16.54 -23.09
N SER A 530 -18.80 17.59 -22.29
CA SER A 530 -19.76 18.67 -22.46
C SER A 530 -19.16 19.84 -23.26
N VAL A 531 -20.02 20.52 -24.02
CA VAL A 531 -19.70 21.83 -24.61
C VAL A 531 -20.21 23.00 -23.76
N LEU A 532 -21.15 22.74 -22.85
CA LEU A 532 -21.73 23.70 -21.92
C LEU A 532 -20.72 24.03 -20.81
N GLY A 533 -20.50 25.32 -20.53
CA GLY A 533 -19.61 25.79 -19.45
C GLY A 533 -18.20 26.22 -19.89
N ASN A 534 -17.78 25.92 -21.12
CA ASN A 534 -16.40 26.10 -21.58
C ASN A 534 -15.89 27.56 -21.65
N GLU A 535 -16.76 28.55 -21.50
CA GLU A 535 -16.41 29.97 -21.48
C GLU A 535 -15.48 30.38 -20.33
N ASP A 536 -15.40 29.59 -19.25
CA ASP A 536 -14.59 29.92 -18.06
C ASP A 536 -13.27 29.12 -17.95
N ASN A 537 -12.94 28.29 -18.95
CA ASN A 537 -11.79 27.38 -18.91
C ASN A 537 -10.42 28.06 -18.94
N THR A 538 -10.31 29.24 -19.58
CA THR A 538 -9.01 29.90 -19.85
C THR A 538 -8.77 31.12 -18.97
N GLY A 539 -7.58 31.22 -18.37
CA GLY A 539 -7.16 32.36 -17.56
C GLY A 539 -5.68 32.69 -17.65
N LEU A 540 -5.33 33.93 -17.29
CA LEU A 540 -3.96 34.46 -17.28
C LEU A 540 -3.51 34.81 -15.86
N ALA A 541 -2.21 34.70 -15.60
CA ALA A 541 -1.58 35.14 -14.36
C ALA A 541 -0.22 35.78 -14.65
N SER A 542 0.21 36.69 -13.78
CA SER A 542 1.54 37.30 -13.83
C SER A 542 2.13 37.44 -12.44
N HIS A 543 3.44 37.30 -12.32
CA HIS A 543 4.19 37.49 -11.09
C HIS A 543 5.46 38.28 -11.38
N PHE A 544 5.67 39.38 -10.67
CA PHE A 544 6.87 40.20 -10.72
C PHE A 544 7.50 40.26 -9.33
N SER A 545 8.83 40.14 -9.24
CA SER A 545 9.55 40.38 -8.00
C SER A 545 10.87 41.11 -8.24
N LEU A 546 11.19 42.05 -7.35
CA LEU A 546 12.42 42.82 -7.35
C LEU A 546 13.04 42.76 -5.95
N THR A 547 14.28 42.27 -5.85
CA THR A 547 15.02 42.20 -4.59
C THR A 547 16.30 43.02 -4.71
N HIS A 548 16.50 43.97 -3.82
CA HIS A 548 17.70 44.79 -3.72
C HIS A 548 18.40 44.58 -2.37
N GLN A 549 19.70 44.34 -2.38
CA GLN A 549 20.52 44.17 -1.18
C GLN A 549 21.67 45.16 -1.18
N SER A 550 21.71 46.06 -0.21
CA SER A 550 22.79 47.04 -0.02
C SER A 550 23.46 46.87 1.34
N LYS A 551 24.75 47.24 1.39
CA LYS A 551 25.47 47.46 2.66
C LYS A 551 25.35 48.94 2.98
N LEU A 552 24.89 49.28 4.18
CA LEU A 552 24.70 50.68 4.58
C LEU A 552 25.96 51.33 5.14
N ASP A 553 26.96 50.53 5.52
CA ASP A 553 28.21 50.99 6.08
C ASP A 553 29.43 50.37 5.37
N SER A 554 30.55 51.08 5.39
CA SER A 554 31.81 50.64 4.79
C SER A 554 32.42 49.41 5.48
N SER A 555 32.14 49.21 6.77
CA SER A 555 32.52 47.99 7.53
C SER A 555 31.62 46.78 7.24
N GLY A 556 30.51 46.95 6.52
CA GLY A 556 29.52 45.91 6.22
C GLY A 556 28.91 45.27 7.46
N LEU A 557 28.70 46.03 8.53
CA LEU A 557 27.99 45.63 9.75
C LEU A 557 26.48 45.62 9.54
N TRP A 558 25.95 46.55 8.74
CA TRP A 558 24.54 46.73 8.45
C TRP A 558 24.21 46.38 7.00
N ASN A 559 23.28 45.45 6.83
CA ASN A 559 22.75 45.04 5.54
C ASN A 559 21.27 45.43 5.45
N LEU A 560 20.93 46.18 4.40
CA LEU A 560 19.56 46.51 4.03
C LEU A 560 19.12 45.62 2.86
N SER A 561 17.94 45.02 2.97
CA SER A 561 17.29 44.25 1.92
C SER A 561 15.91 44.82 1.69
N ALA A 562 15.59 45.19 0.45
CA ALA A 562 14.26 45.59 0.03
C ALA A 562 13.71 44.59 -0.98
N ASN A 563 12.47 44.17 -0.81
CA ASN A 563 11.79 43.22 -1.68
C ASN A 563 10.40 43.76 -2.05
N VAL A 564 10.07 43.75 -3.33
CA VAL A 564 8.72 44.08 -3.82
C VAL A 564 8.26 42.95 -4.72
N LYS A 565 7.04 42.46 -4.51
CA LYS A 565 6.39 41.45 -5.35
C LYS A 565 5.00 41.93 -5.73
N HIS A 566 4.63 41.69 -6.98
CA HIS A 566 3.27 41.91 -7.47
C HIS A 566 2.81 40.66 -8.21
N GLU A 567 1.61 40.20 -7.90
CA GLU A 567 0.98 39.05 -8.52
C GLU A 567 -0.42 39.42 -8.97
N PHE A 568 -0.75 39.09 -10.21
CA PHE A 568 -2.09 39.22 -10.77
C PHE A 568 -2.57 37.84 -11.24
N VAL A 569 -3.81 37.49 -10.92
CA VAL A 569 -4.44 36.22 -11.30
C VAL A 569 -5.85 36.51 -11.80
N HIS A 570 -6.12 36.22 -13.07
CA HIS A 570 -7.46 36.33 -13.65
C HIS A 570 -8.42 35.32 -13.00
N LYS A 571 -9.71 35.67 -12.86
CA LYS A 571 -10.74 34.83 -12.22
C LYS A 571 -10.84 33.38 -12.73
N ASN A 572 -10.49 33.17 -14.00
CA ASN A 572 -10.53 31.86 -14.68
C ASN A 572 -9.18 31.12 -14.64
N PHE A 573 -8.14 31.71 -14.06
CA PHE A 573 -6.86 31.02 -13.94
C PHE A 573 -6.98 29.89 -12.91
N ARG A 574 -6.46 28.71 -13.28
CA ARG A 574 -6.48 27.51 -12.45
C ARG A 574 -5.08 26.91 -12.42
N SER A 575 -4.48 26.85 -11.23
CA SER A 575 -3.16 26.23 -11.03
C SER A 575 -3.23 24.71 -11.06
N LEU A 576 -2.16 24.04 -11.53
CA LEU A 576 -2.08 22.57 -11.53
C LEU A 576 -2.11 22.02 -10.10
N ASN A 577 -1.16 22.45 -9.26
CA ASN A 577 -1.16 22.24 -7.82
C ASN A 577 -1.03 23.60 -7.11
N PRO A 578 -1.37 23.70 -5.81
CA PRO A 578 -1.21 24.93 -5.04
C PRO A 578 0.21 25.51 -5.11
N TYR A 579 0.32 26.80 -5.42
CA TYR A 579 1.60 27.54 -5.48
C TYR A 579 1.79 28.52 -4.32
N ARG A 580 0.70 28.95 -3.67
CA ARG A 580 0.73 29.79 -2.47
C ARG A 580 0.96 28.93 -1.22
N ALA A 581 1.36 29.57 -0.11
CA ALA A 581 1.56 28.90 1.17
C ALA A 581 0.28 28.17 1.62
N PRO A 582 0.38 27.02 2.32
CA PRO A 582 -0.78 26.25 2.75
C PRO A 582 -1.76 27.05 3.61
N GLU A 583 -1.24 28.01 4.39
CA GLU A 583 -2.02 28.89 5.27
C GLU A 583 -2.54 30.17 4.61
N PHE A 584 -2.26 30.41 3.31
CA PHE A 584 -2.60 31.66 2.63
C PHE A 584 -4.09 32.06 2.77
N VAL A 585 -5.00 31.10 2.61
CA VAL A 585 -6.45 31.33 2.70
C VAL A 585 -6.85 31.85 4.08
N ARG A 586 -6.22 31.33 5.15
CA ARG A 586 -6.46 31.78 6.52
C ARG A 586 -5.74 33.08 6.82
N ASP A 587 -4.50 33.22 6.38
CA ASP A 587 -3.69 34.43 6.59
C ASP A 587 -4.30 35.68 5.94
N TRP A 588 -5.24 35.51 5.01
CA TRP A 588 -6.02 36.55 4.35
C TRP A 588 -7.53 36.47 4.63
N ASN A 589 -8.02 35.63 5.56
CA ASN A 589 -9.46 35.49 5.87
C ASN A 589 -10.40 35.24 4.68
N ILE A 590 -9.92 34.62 3.60
CA ILE A 590 -10.70 34.43 2.35
C ILE A 590 -11.40 33.07 2.25
N SER A 591 -11.43 32.26 3.32
CA SER A 591 -12.03 30.92 3.33
C SER A 591 -13.53 30.91 3.04
N GLN A 592 -14.24 32.00 3.39
CA GLN A 592 -15.69 32.16 3.25
C GLN A 592 -16.10 32.79 1.90
N ILE A 593 -15.12 33.19 1.07
CA ILE A 593 -15.33 33.97 -0.14
C ILE A 593 -15.42 33.04 -1.36
N LEU A 594 -16.64 32.71 -1.73
CA LEU A 594 -16.95 31.73 -2.79
C LEU A 594 -16.99 32.33 -4.20
N GLY A 595 -17.08 33.66 -4.32
CA GLY A 595 -17.18 34.34 -5.62
C GLY A 595 -15.89 34.29 -6.42
N GLN A 596 -16.01 34.21 -7.74
CA GLN A 596 -14.89 34.37 -8.67
C GLN A 596 -14.59 35.86 -8.89
N GLY A 597 -13.32 36.22 -9.01
CA GLY A 597 -12.87 37.59 -9.25
C GLY A 597 -11.37 37.61 -9.51
N ASP A 598 -10.91 38.64 -10.22
CA ASP A 598 -9.48 38.82 -10.47
C ASP A 598 -8.76 39.15 -9.15
N GLU A 599 -7.60 38.55 -8.93
CA GLU A 599 -6.82 38.69 -7.71
C GLU A 599 -5.57 39.53 -7.98
N ASN A 600 -5.32 40.53 -7.13
CA ASN A 600 -4.12 41.35 -7.13
C ASN A 600 -3.46 41.26 -5.76
N LEU A 601 -2.21 40.80 -5.71
CA LEU A 601 -1.41 40.66 -4.50
C LEU A 601 -0.13 41.50 -4.63
N LEU A 602 0.00 42.53 -3.80
CA LEU A 602 1.21 43.33 -3.65
C LEU A 602 1.86 43.00 -2.30
N ILE A 603 3.17 42.76 -2.30
CA ILE A 603 3.96 42.51 -1.09
C ILE A 603 5.20 43.40 -1.17
N GLY A 604 5.37 44.31 -0.22
CA GLY A 604 6.58 45.12 -0.06
C GLY A 604 7.20 44.86 1.30
N GLU A 605 8.48 44.48 1.35
CA GLU A 605 9.23 44.20 2.58
C GLU A 605 10.56 44.96 2.60
N VAL A 606 10.88 45.54 3.75
CA VAL A 606 12.20 46.12 4.03
C VAL A 606 12.77 45.46 5.28
N LYS A 607 13.97 44.89 5.16
CA LYS A 607 14.70 44.23 6.24
C LYS A 607 16.05 44.90 6.46
N LEU A 608 16.33 45.29 7.70
CA LEU A 608 17.61 45.81 8.18
C LEU A 608 18.22 44.79 9.14
N ALA A 609 19.43 44.32 8.88
CA ALA A 609 20.12 43.35 9.72
C ALA A 609 21.54 43.83 10.08
N ASN A 610 21.93 43.61 11.34
CA ASN A 610 23.26 43.89 11.88
C ASN A 610 24.02 42.59 12.16
N LYS A 611 25.33 42.57 11.88
CA LYS A 611 26.25 41.49 12.30
C LYS A 611 26.25 41.21 13.81
N SER A 612 25.87 42.17 14.65
CA SER A 612 25.70 42.00 16.11
C SER A 612 24.52 41.10 16.50
N GLY A 613 23.65 40.74 15.53
CA GLY A 613 22.54 39.82 15.72
C GLY A 613 21.15 40.46 15.79
N LEU A 614 21.06 41.79 15.65
CA LEU A 614 19.78 42.52 15.53
C LEU A 614 19.26 42.47 14.08
N GLY A 615 17.99 42.14 13.90
CA GLY A 615 17.27 42.19 12.64
C GLY A 615 15.90 42.86 12.83
N LEU A 616 15.57 43.80 11.96
CA LEU A 616 14.26 44.46 11.90
C LEU A 616 13.70 44.25 10.50
N ALA A 617 12.46 43.82 10.38
CA ALA A 617 11.76 43.75 9.11
C ALA A 617 10.36 44.34 9.23
N TYR A 618 9.96 45.11 8.23
CA TYR A 618 8.60 45.62 8.08
C TYR A 618 8.08 45.30 6.68
N GLY A 619 6.86 44.77 6.62
CA GLY A 619 6.17 44.40 5.41
C GLY A 619 4.81 45.08 5.31
N TYR A 620 4.50 45.61 4.13
CA TYR A 620 3.17 46.08 3.75
C TYR A 620 2.66 45.22 2.58
N ASN A 621 1.52 44.58 2.78
CA ASN A 621 0.92 43.64 1.85
C ASN A 621 -0.51 44.07 1.54
N SER A 622 -0.92 44.01 0.27
CA SER A 622 -2.30 44.30 -0.16
C SER A 622 -2.82 43.15 -1.01
N PHE A 623 -4.01 42.64 -0.70
CA PHE A 623 -4.69 41.62 -1.49
C PHE A 623 -6.09 42.08 -1.85
N VAL A 624 -6.39 42.14 -3.14
CA VAL A 624 -7.71 42.54 -3.65
C VAL A 624 -8.24 41.46 -4.56
N LYS A 625 -9.46 41.00 -4.29
CA LYS A 625 -10.25 40.16 -5.20
C LYS A 625 -11.41 41.00 -5.72
N THR A 626 -11.39 41.33 -7.01
CA THR A 626 -12.29 42.33 -7.62
C THR A 626 -13.76 42.08 -7.25
N SER A 627 -14.42 43.11 -6.73
CA SER A 627 -15.83 43.10 -6.29
C SER A 627 -16.18 42.09 -5.19
N GLN A 628 -15.20 41.49 -4.51
CA GLN A 628 -15.40 40.44 -3.52
C GLN A 628 -14.68 40.71 -2.19
N TYR A 629 -13.44 41.21 -2.26
CA TYR A 629 -12.57 41.34 -1.10
C TYR A 629 -11.49 42.42 -1.30
N ALA A 630 -11.18 43.18 -0.25
CA ALA A 630 -9.99 44.00 -0.17
C ALA A 630 -9.36 43.85 1.22
N GLY A 631 -8.07 43.57 1.29
CA GLY A 631 -7.35 43.40 2.54
C GLY A 631 -5.99 44.08 2.52
N GLN A 632 -5.65 44.74 3.63
CA GLN A 632 -4.36 45.37 3.87
C GLN A 632 -3.72 44.73 5.10
N LYS A 633 -2.47 44.29 4.96
CA LYS A 633 -1.77 43.52 5.96
C LYS A 633 -0.40 44.11 6.25
N HIS A 634 -0.13 44.32 7.53
CA HIS A 634 1.13 44.83 8.06
C HIS A 634 1.84 43.71 8.81
N GLU A 635 3.10 43.45 8.45
CA GLU A 635 3.93 42.45 9.10
C GLU A 635 5.16 43.13 9.70
N ALA A 636 5.46 42.86 10.98
CA ALA A 636 6.62 43.40 11.65
C ALA A 636 7.39 42.28 12.34
N THR A 637 8.70 42.22 12.12
CA THR A 637 9.58 41.23 12.75
C THR A 637 10.76 41.93 13.42
N LEU A 638 10.98 41.61 14.69
CA LEU A 638 12.19 41.92 15.44
C LEU A 638 12.90 40.61 15.77
N GLU A 639 14.16 40.48 15.38
CA GLU A 639 15.04 39.38 15.75
C GLU A 639 16.24 39.95 16.52
N TYR A 640 16.57 39.37 17.66
CA TYR A 640 17.76 39.74 18.43
C TYR A 640 18.45 38.48 18.94
N ASN A 641 19.52 38.10 18.26
CA ASN A 641 20.28 36.87 18.50
C ASN A 641 21.70 37.18 18.96
N THR A 642 21.98 36.96 20.24
CA THR A 642 23.33 37.04 20.81
C THR A 642 23.77 35.69 21.36
N LYS A 643 24.97 35.61 21.94
CA LYS A 643 25.43 34.37 22.60
C LYS A 643 24.53 33.91 23.76
N ARG A 644 23.78 34.83 24.40
CA ARG A 644 22.91 34.52 25.55
C ARG A 644 21.43 34.66 25.25
N TRP A 645 21.04 35.63 24.42
CA TRP A 645 19.64 35.91 24.13
C TRP A 645 19.26 35.46 22.72
N GLN A 646 18.11 34.81 22.60
CA GLN A 646 17.43 34.58 21.33
C GLN A 646 16.01 35.13 21.50
N LEU A 647 15.77 36.33 20.98
CA LEU A 647 14.47 36.99 20.99
C LEU A 647 13.95 37.10 19.56
N ARG A 648 12.70 36.71 19.36
CA ARG A 648 11.96 36.94 18.12
C ARG A 648 10.58 37.46 18.46
N ALA A 649 10.20 38.60 17.93
CA ALA A 649 8.83 39.11 18.00
C ALA A 649 8.33 39.30 16.56
N TYR A 650 7.29 38.58 16.21
CA TYR A 650 6.60 38.67 14.93
C TYR A 650 5.18 39.15 15.19
N ASN A 651 4.70 40.09 14.38
CA ASN A 651 3.33 40.56 14.41
C ASN A 651 2.78 40.59 12.99
N ASN A 652 1.55 40.13 12.83
CA ASN A 652 0.79 40.23 11.60
C ASN A 652 -0.56 40.87 11.94
N TYR A 653 -0.88 41.98 11.29
CA TYR A 653 -2.14 42.69 11.44
C TYR A 653 -2.79 42.88 10.08
N LEU A 654 -3.94 42.26 9.85
CA LEU A 654 -4.75 42.34 8.64
C LEU A 654 -6.06 43.06 8.96
N THR A 655 -6.40 44.04 8.14
CA THR A 655 -7.75 44.60 8.05
C THR A 655 -8.32 44.28 6.69
N SER A 656 -9.58 43.87 6.63
CA SER A 656 -10.21 43.58 5.35
C SER A 656 -11.70 43.83 5.31
N GLU A 657 -12.20 43.95 4.09
CA GLU A 657 -13.61 44.16 3.77
C GLU A 657 -14.01 43.09 2.75
N SER A 658 -15.14 42.41 2.98
CA SER A 658 -15.76 41.50 2.03
C SER A 658 -17.14 42.00 1.62
N ALA A 659 -17.16 42.72 0.50
CA ALA A 659 -18.38 43.28 -0.08
C ALA A 659 -19.44 42.21 -0.41
N SER A 660 -19.03 40.99 -0.79
CA SER A 660 -19.97 39.92 -1.14
C SER A 660 -20.65 39.26 0.06
N LYS A 661 -20.14 39.50 1.27
CA LYS A 661 -20.72 39.03 2.53
C LYS A 661 -21.30 40.16 3.39
N GLY A 662 -20.96 41.42 3.07
CA GLY A 662 -21.32 42.57 3.90
C GLY A 662 -20.65 42.49 5.27
N GLU A 663 -19.38 42.09 5.31
CA GLU A 663 -18.61 41.94 6.54
C GLU A 663 -17.23 42.61 6.43
N GLU A 664 -16.75 43.14 7.54
CA GLU A 664 -15.37 43.60 7.74
C GLU A 664 -14.65 42.64 8.68
N SER A 665 -13.33 42.51 8.56
CA SER A 665 -12.54 41.71 9.50
C SER A 665 -11.27 42.39 9.96
N GLN A 666 -10.95 42.17 11.24
CA GLN A 666 -9.69 42.57 11.86
C GLN A 666 -9.00 41.32 12.40
N PHE A 667 -7.75 41.11 11.97
CA PHE A 667 -7.03 39.89 12.26
C PHE A 667 -5.61 40.19 12.75
N LEU A 668 -5.36 39.91 14.03
CA LEU A 668 -4.09 40.17 14.71
C LEU A 668 -3.45 38.87 15.17
N ARG A 669 -2.16 38.66 14.84
CA ARG A 669 -1.39 37.46 15.20
C ARG A 669 0.02 37.79 15.69
N PRO A 670 0.20 38.05 16.99
CA PRO A 670 1.53 38.18 17.58
C PRO A 670 2.11 36.80 17.91
N ASN A 671 3.39 36.61 17.59
CA ASN A 671 4.19 35.47 17.99
C ASN A 671 5.51 35.98 18.58
N ILE A 672 5.68 35.86 19.89
CA ILE A 672 6.85 36.35 20.63
C ILE A 672 7.53 35.15 21.27
N SER A 673 8.81 34.96 21.00
CA SER A 673 9.64 33.97 21.69
C SER A 673 10.87 34.65 22.27
N ALA A 674 11.13 34.39 23.55
CA ALA A 674 12.30 34.90 24.25
C ALA A 674 12.97 33.72 24.95
N MET A 675 14.24 33.48 24.65
CA MET A 675 15.03 32.40 25.23
C MET A 675 16.38 32.93 25.73
N TYR A 676 16.73 32.57 26.96
CA TYR A 676 17.96 32.97 27.63
C TYR A 676 18.81 31.75 27.97
N ARG A 677 20.07 31.73 27.49
CA ARG A 677 21.05 30.69 27.77
C ARG A 677 21.76 30.96 29.10
N ILE A 678 21.65 30.02 30.04
CA ILE A 678 22.20 30.07 31.38
C ILE A 678 23.63 29.50 31.39
N GLY A 679 24.60 30.38 31.69
CA GLY A 679 26.00 30.02 31.92
C GLY A 679 26.82 29.75 30.65
N LYS A 680 28.15 29.59 30.81
CA LYS A 680 29.08 29.21 29.74
C LYS A 680 29.29 27.69 29.62
N SER A 681 28.96 26.93 30.68
CA SER A 681 29.31 25.50 30.83
C SER A 681 28.09 24.57 30.81
N LEU A 682 26.94 25.04 31.33
CA LEU A 682 25.76 24.21 31.61
C LEU A 682 24.78 24.10 30.43
N ASP A 683 24.83 24.99 29.43
CA ASP A 683 24.07 24.90 28.16
C ASP A 683 22.54 24.78 28.31
N TRP A 684 22.01 25.19 29.46
CA TRP A 684 20.56 25.29 29.70
C TRP A 684 20.01 26.59 29.11
N SER A 685 18.78 26.54 28.67
CA SER A 685 18.01 27.66 28.14
C SER A 685 16.65 27.69 28.82
N VAL A 686 16.26 28.85 29.31
CA VAL A 686 14.92 29.11 29.82
C VAL A 686 14.27 30.13 28.91
N GLY A 687 13.01 29.92 28.57
CA GLY A 687 12.31 30.81 27.66
C GLY A 687 10.80 30.79 27.82
N MET A 688 10.19 31.73 27.13
CA MET A 688 8.75 31.93 27.08
C MET A 688 8.36 32.15 25.61
N VAL A 689 7.24 31.55 25.21
CA VAL A 689 6.63 31.71 23.90
C VAL A 689 5.19 32.16 24.12
N TYR A 690 4.85 33.32 23.56
CA TYR A 690 3.48 33.83 23.50
C TYR A 690 3.02 33.79 22.05
N ASP A 691 1.93 33.08 21.80
CA ASP A 691 1.29 32.97 20.51
C ASP A 691 -0.18 33.32 20.68
N ALA A 692 -0.69 34.25 19.90
CA ALA A 692 -2.09 34.63 19.97
C ALA A 692 -2.67 34.86 18.58
N GLU A 693 -3.99 34.77 18.54
CA GLU A 693 -4.80 35.07 17.38
C GLU A 693 -6.02 35.84 17.88
N ASP A 694 -6.36 36.93 17.22
CA ASP A 694 -7.60 37.65 17.43
C ASP A 694 -8.17 37.95 16.06
N ASN A 695 -9.23 37.22 15.68
CA ASN A 695 -9.87 37.30 14.39
C ASN A 695 -11.34 37.66 14.56
N GLN A 696 -11.68 38.89 14.25
CA GLN A 696 -13.03 39.42 14.44
C GLN A 696 -13.66 39.68 13.08
N TYR A 697 -14.82 39.08 12.84
CA TYR A 697 -15.68 39.33 11.69
C TYR A 697 -16.87 40.17 12.16
N ILE A 698 -17.08 41.32 11.56
CA ILE A 698 -18.09 42.31 11.95
C ILE A 698 -19.05 42.48 10.78
N ASN A 699 -20.35 42.41 11.05
CA ASN A 699 -21.37 42.66 10.04
C ASN A 699 -21.48 44.17 9.75
N MET A 700 -21.31 44.58 8.49
CA MET A 700 -21.30 46.01 8.10
C MET A 700 -22.63 46.74 8.33
N GLN A 701 -23.76 46.02 8.42
CA GLN A 701 -25.09 46.64 8.59
C GLN A 701 -25.48 46.81 10.06
N SER A 702 -25.09 45.86 10.91
CA SER A 702 -25.53 45.78 12.31
C SER A 702 -24.42 46.05 13.32
N ASP A 703 -23.18 46.22 12.85
CA ASP A 703 -21.97 46.38 13.68
C ASP A 703 -21.86 45.29 14.78
N SER A 704 -22.31 44.09 14.43
CA SER A 704 -22.37 42.95 15.33
C SER A 704 -21.32 41.91 14.96
N LEU A 705 -20.77 41.28 15.99
CA LEU A 705 -19.73 40.28 15.84
C LEU A 705 -20.34 38.97 15.30
N LEU A 706 -19.80 38.47 14.20
CA LEU A 706 -20.29 37.28 13.53
C LEU A 706 -19.78 36.00 14.20
N LYS A 707 -20.55 34.91 14.09
CA LYS A 707 -20.22 33.59 14.67
C LYS A 707 -18.82 33.05 14.35
N PRO A 708 -18.23 33.27 13.14
CA PRO A 708 -16.87 32.81 12.84
C PRO A 708 -15.76 33.50 13.62
N SER A 709 -16.05 34.61 14.30
CA SER A 709 -15.07 35.35 15.09
C SER A 709 -14.52 34.52 16.23
N TYR A 710 -13.20 34.57 16.36
CA TYR A 710 -12.44 33.64 17.18
C TYR A 710 -11.14 34.29 17.63
N ALA A 711 -10.77 34.08 18.89
CA ALA A 711 -9.48 34.48 19.40
C ALA A 711 -8.89 33.40 20.30
N PHE A 712 -7.56 33.26 20.31
CA PHE A 712 -6.87 32.51 21.34
C PHE A 712 -5.64 33.23 21.87
N LYS A 713 -5.25 32.88 23.09
CA LYS A 713 -3.97 33.28 23.69
C LYS A 713 -3.32 32.04 24.24
N ASN A 714 -2.10 31.76 23.79
CA ASN A 714 -1.30 30.63 24.24
C ASN A 714 0.01 31.14 24.83
N LEU A 715 0.24 30.81 26.09
CA LEU A 715 1.46 31.14 26.81
C LEU A 715 2.19 29.86 27.18
N LYS A 716 3.40 29.67 26.66
CA LYS A 716 4.24 28.49 26.87
C LYS A 716 5.56 28.87 27.54
N TRP A 717 5.86 28.28 28.70
CA TRP A 717 7.17 28.34 29.34
C TRP A 717 7.98 27.12 28.96
N VAL A 718 9.27 27.30 28.67
CA VAL A 718 10.17 26.24 28.20
C VAL A 718 11.47 26.28 28.98
N ILE A 719 11.93 25.11 29.42
CA ILE A 719 13.26 24.90 29.97
C ILE A 719 13.88 23.75 29.17
N THR A 720 15.03 23.97 28.54
CA THR A 720 15.70 22.96 27.72
C THR A 720 17.19 23.10 27.81
N ASN A 721 17.95 22.01 27.68
CA ASN A 721 19.39 22.09 27.40
C ASN A 721 19.69 21.65 25.95
N ASN A 722 20.97 21.57 25.61
CA ASN A 722 21.42 21.14 24.29
C ASN A 722 21.06 19.68 24.00
N LEU A 723 20.18 19.46 23.00
CA LEU A 723 19.68 18.16 22.55
C LEU A 723 20.75 17.25 21.94
N GLU A 724 21.95 17.76 21.66
CA GLU A 724 23.07 16.96 21.13
C GLU A 724 23.88 16.26 22.24
N ARG A 725 23.77 16.67 23.51
CA ARG A 725 24.51 16.04 24.63
C ARG A 725 23.96 14.67 25.02
N ASP A 726 24.78 13.89 25.73
CA ASP A 726 24.40 12.57 26.27
C ASP A 726 23.17 12.64 27.18
N PHE A 727 23.10 13.66 28.04
CA PHE A 727 21.89 14.00 28.79
C PHE A 727 21.25 15.25 28.18
N ALA A 728 20.03 15.10 27.68
CA ALA A 728 19.20 16.21 27.26
C ALA A 728 17.80 16.12 27.84
N LEU A 729 17.26 17.27 28.25
CA LEU A 729 15.94 17.41 28.83
C LEU A 729 15.28 18.68 28.31
N LYS A 730 14.00 18.55 27.94
CA LYS A 730 13.07 19.61 27.59
C LYS A 730 11.84 19.46 28.46
N MET A 731 11.49 20.52 29.18
CA MET A 731 10.26 20.67 29.93
C MET A 731 9.53 21.88 29.40
N SER A 732 8.23 21.76 29.18
CA SER A 732 7.41 22.93 28.93
C SER A 732 6.00 22.79 29.46
N TYR A 733 5.45 23.94 29.85
CA TYR A 733 4.08 24.07 30.30
C TYR A 733 3.42 25.13 29.43
N SER A 734 2.21 24.89 28.95
CA SER A 734 1.45 25.91 28.22
C SER A 734 -0.01 25.98 28.65
N VAL A 735 -0.50 27.21 28.71
CA VAL A 735 -1.90 27.53 28.96
C VAL A 735 -2.45 28.22 27.73
N ARG A 736 -3.55 27.70 27.20
CA ARG A 736 -4.25 28.28 26.07
C ARG A 736 -5.71 28.54 26.38
N ASP A 737 -6.12 29.78 26.15
CA ASP A 737 -7.51 30.22 26.26
C ASP A 737 -8.08 30.43 24.86
N ASP A 738 -9.22 29.81 24.56
CA ASP A 738 -9.96 30.02 23.31
C ASP A 738 -11.25 30.80 23.59
N ARG A 739 -11.54 31.81 22.78
CA ARG A 739 -12.72 32.68 22.86
C ARG A 739 -13.50 32.68 21.55
N PHE A 740 -14.82 32.66 21.65
CA PHE A 740 -15.74 32.63 20.51
C PHE A 740 -16.81 33.72 20.65
N ALA A 741 -17.38 34.11 19.52
CA ALA A 741 -18.47 35.06 19.41
C ALA A 741 -19.71 34.68 20.24
N LYS A 742 -20.15 35.57 21.13
CA LYS A 742 -21.47 35.50 21.78
C LYS A 742 -22.06 36.91 21.93
N GLY A 743 -23.06 37.23 21.10
CA GLY A 743 -23.50 38.62 20.96
C GLY A 743 -22.38 39.44 20.31
N ASN A 744 -22.03 40.58 20.89
CA ASN A 744 -20.98 41.47 20.37
C ASN A 744 -19.60 41.26 21.04
N ASP A 745 -19.46 40.27 21.92
CA ASP A 745 -18.21 40.00 22.65
C ASP A 745 -17.63 38.62 22.34
N LEU A 746 -16.30 38.51 22.41
CA LEU A 746 -15.59 37.24 22.43
C LEU A 746 -15.52 36.68 23.85
N GLN A 747 -16.33 35.66 24.13
CA GLN A 747 -16.40 35.01 25.45
C GLN A 747 -15.51 33.76 25.51
N LEU A 748 -14.94 33.50 26.70
CA LEU A 748 -14.10 32.33 26.96
C LEU A 748 -14.91 31.04 26.82
N ALA A 749 -14.56 30.22 25.82
CA ALA A 749 -15.25 28.96 25.55
C ALA A 749 -14.49 27.75 26.10
N SER A 750 -13.16 27.77 26.07
CA SER A 750 -12.34 26.67 26.58
C SER A 750 -10.96 27.11 27.08
N VAL A 751 -10.42 26.31 28.01
CA VAL A 751 -9.06 26.47 28.54
C VAL A 751 -8.33 25.14 28.39
N ALA A 752 -7.13 25.15 27.83
CA ALA A 752 -6.27 23.99 27.69
C ALA A 752 -4.96 24.17 28.47
N ASN A 753 -4.65 23.20 29.33
CA ASN A 753 -3.39 23.10 30.05
C ASN A 753 -2.58 21.94 29.47
N GLU A 754 -1.32 22.17 29.12
CA GLU A 754 -0.46 21.15 28.52
C GLU A 754 0.92 21.15 29.19
N VAL A 755 1.38 19.96 29.57
CA VAL A 755 2.72 19.70 30.10
C VAL A 755 3.42 18.74 29.15
N GLU A 756 4.60 19.14 28.66
CA GLU A 756 5.46 18.35 27.79
C GLU A 756 6.79 18.09 28.50
N LEU A 757 7.17 16.82 28.61
CA LEU A 757 8.43 16.35 29.18
C LEU A 757 9.10 15.43 28.16
N ALA A 758 10.21 15.85 27.57
CA ALA A 758 10.96 15.05 26.62
C ALA A 758 12.46 15.07 26.94
N GLY A 759 13.16 14.00 26.64
CA GLY A 759 14.59 13.93 26.90
C GLY A 759 15.25 12.65 26.41
N LYS A 760 16.58 12.64 26.54
CA LYS A 760 17.41 11.46 26.37
C LYS A 760 18.49 11.45 27.43
N TRP A 761 18.90 10.26 27.84
CA TRP A 761 19.98 10.03 28.78
C TRP A 761 20.79 8.81 28.35
N HIS A 762 21.87 9.11 27.62
CA HIS A 762 22.93 8.17 27.34
C HIS A 762 23.90 8.15 28.53
N ALA A 763 23.60 7.34 29.55
CA ALA A 763 24.41 7.30 30.77
C ALA A 763 25.77 6.61 30.56
N SER A 764 25.81 5.65 29.63
CA SER A 764 27.01 4.93 29.17
C SER A 764 26.65 4.06 27.95
N ASP A 765 27.63 3.39 27.35
CA ASP A 765 27.41 2.32 26.35
C ASP A 765 26.43 1.21 26.84
N ASN A 766 26.23 1.11 28.15
CA ASN A 766 25.39 0.11 28.80
C ASN A 766 23.98 0.61 29.16
N SER A 767 23.67 1.90 28.98
CA SER A 767 22.36 2.46 29.36
C SER A 767 22.02 3.68 28.51
N ASP A 768 21.02 3.53 27.65
CA ASP A 768 20.47 4.60 26.82
C ASP A 768 18.95 4.67 26.99
N LEU A 769 18.46 5.82 27.46
CA LEU A 769 17.05 6.09 27.76
C LEU A 769 16.57 7.28 26.94
N GLN A 770 15.43 7.16 26.28
CA GLN A 770 14.76 8.26 25.58
C GLN A 770 13.30 8.29 26.00
N TRP A 771 12.76 9.49 26.22
CA TRP A 771 11.37 9.65 26.63
C TRP A 771 10.73 10.91 26.05
N SER A 772 9.43 10.85 25.86
CA SER A 772 8.57 11.99 25.52
C SER A 772 7.20 11.72 26.12
N VAL A 773 6.69 12.64 26.93
CA VAL A 773 5.37 12.52 27.58
C VAL A 773 4.67 13.87 27.46
N ILE A 774 3.44 13.85 26.97
CA ILE A 774 2.59 15.02 26.84
C ILE A 774 1.28 14.75 27.57
N GLY A 775 1.03 15.50 28.64
CA GLY A 775 -0.24 15.51 29.36
C GLY A 775 -1.00 16.78 29.00
N ARG A 776 -2.24 16.65 28.51
CA ARG A 776 -3.09 17.77 28.13
C ARG A 776 -4.47 17.65 28.77
N GLN A 777 -4.98 18.73 29.35
CA GLN A 777 -6.33 18.84 29.87
C GLN A 777 -7.05 19.98 29.15
N LEU A 778 -8.13 19.65 28.43
CA LEU A 778 -9.06 20.61 27.83
C LEU A 778 -10.30 20.72 28.72
N ASP A 779 -10.61 21.92 29.18
CA ASP A 779 -11.83 22.24 29.91
C ASP A 779 -12.75 23.11 29.02
N ILE A 780 -13.94 22.60 28.71
CA ILE A 780 -15.01 23.38 28.07
C ILE A 780 -15.72 24.22 29.14
N ARG A 781 -15.65 25.54 29.02
CA ARG A 781 -16.21 26.51 29.98
C ARG A 781 -17.64 26.91 29.64
N ASP A 782 -17.96 26.98 28.35
CA ASP A 782 -19.32 27.26 27.86
C ASP A 782 -19.74 26.26 26.77
N GLN A 783 -20.63 25.33 27.13
CA GLN A 783 -21.15 24.30 26.23
C GLN A 783 -22.06 24.88 25.14
N THR A 784 -22.62 26.08 25.32
CA THR A 784 -23.47 26.73 24.31
C THR A 784 -22.65 27.19 23.10
N LEU A 785 -21.38 27.53 23.32
CA LEU A 785 -20.44 27.90 22.25
C LEU A 785 -19.85 26.66 21.57
N LEU A 786 -19.66 25.57 22.32
CA LEU A 786 -19.03 24.33 21.86
C LEU A 786 -19.90 23.09 22.10
N PRO A 787 -21.08 22.97 21.46
CA PRO A 787 -22.08 21.95 21.79
C PRO A 787 -21.61 20.51 21.53
N ASN A 788 -20.68 20.33 20.58
CA ASN A 788 -20.18 19.02 20.16
C ASN A 788 -18.89 18.59 20.88
N ASP A 789 -18.27 19.47 21.66
CA ASP A 789 -17.03 19.21 22.37
C ASP A 789 -17.30 18.85 23.84
N LYS A 790 -16.40 18.07 24.44
CA LYS A 790 -16.46 17.71 25.87
C LYS A 790 -15.08 17.89 26.50
N SER A 791 -15.05 18.29 27.77
CA SER A 791 -13.80 18.35 28.53
C SER A 791 -13.11 16.99 28.53
N LYS A 792 -11.79 16.99 28.30
CA LYS A 792 -11.03 15.76 28.11
C LYS A 792 -9.61 15.87 28.65
N LYS A 793 -9.11 14.77 29.22
CA LYS A 793 -7.71 14.58 29.55
C LYS A 793 -7.09 13.63 28.54
N THR A 794 -5.94 14.01 28.00
CA THR A 794 -5.18 13.24 27.01
C THR A 794 -3.77 13.07 27.53
N ILE A 795 -3.28 11.82 27.52
CA ILE A 795 -1.89 11.49 27.84
C ILE A 795 -1.33 10.79 26.62
N LEU A 796 -0.29 11.37 26.02
CA LEU A 796 0.51 10.77 24.98
C LEU A 796 1.92 10.54 25.54
N GLY A 797 2.59 9.49 25.11
CA GLY A 797 3.97 9.32 25.51
C GLY A 797 4.67 8.14 24.88
N ARG A 798 5.99 8.21 24.90
CA ARG A 798 6.91 7.21 24.39
C ARG A 798 8.12 7.12 25.31
N ILE A 799 8.52 5.92 25.66
CA ILE A 799 9.71 5.63 26.47
C ILE A 799 10.45 4.48 25.78
N ASP A 800 11.70 4.72 25.40
CA ASP A 800 12.60 3.71 24.84
C ASP A 800 13.81 3.59 25.77
N TYR A 801 14.06 2.38 26.29
CA TYR A 801 15.16 2.11 27.21
C TYR A 801 15.95 0.89 26.78
N SER A 802 17.24 1.06 26.57
CA SER A 802 18.18 -0.04 26.37
C SER A 802 19.17 -0.09 27.53
N PHE A 803 19.32 -1.28 28.10
CA PHE A 803 20.16 -1.52 29.27
C PHE A 803 20.97 -2.79 29.08
N SER A 804 22.24 -2.76 29.48
CA SER A 804 23.10 -3.92 29.56
C SER A 804 23.94 -3.90 30.85
N ALA A 805 24.23 -5.08 31.40
CA ALA A 805 25.05 -5.22 32.60
C ALA A 805 25.89 -6.50 32.54
N TRP A 806 26.95 -6.54 33.36
CA TRP A 806 27.86 -7.69 33.51
C TRP A 806 28.41 -8.19 32.17
N ASN A 807 29.08 -7.29 31.42
CA ASN A 807 29.59 -7.53 30.06
C ASN A 807 28.50 -8.04 29.10
N GLU A 808 27.36 -7.36 29.12
CA GLU A 808 26.17 -7.71 28.33
C GLU A 808 25.57 -9.10 28.62
N GLY A 809 25.90 -9.68 29.78
CA GLY A 809 25.26 -10.91 30.26
C GLY A 809 23.85 -10.68 30.75
N ILE A 810 23.48 -9.45 31.13
CA ILE A 810 22.08 -9.03 31.15
C ILE A 810 21.89 -7.99 30.06
N ARG A 811 20.82 -8.14 29.29
CA ARG A 811 20.35 -7.14 28.33
C ARG A 811 18.85 -6.97 28.46
N SER A 812 18.38 -5.72 28.50
CA SER A 812 16.98 -5.36 28.47
C SER A 812 16.76 -4.30 27.40
N VAL A 813 15.74 -4.47 26.58
CA VAL A 813 15.25 -3.43 25.67
C VAL A 813 13.76 -3.30 25.92
N THR A 814 13.33 -2.13 26.36
CA THR A 814 11.95 -1.82 26.69
C THR A 814 11.50 -0.63 25.86
N SER A 815 10.39 -0.75 25.16
CA SER A 815 9.69 0.33 24.49
C SER A 815 8.26 0.37 25.02
N TYR A 816 7.80 1.53 25.47
CA TYR A 816 6.45 1.78 25.93
C TYR A 816 5.89 2.98 25.19
N ASN A 817 4.71 2.84 24.62
CA ASN A 817 4.04 3.88 23.85
C ASN A 817 2.59 3.98 24.31
N THR A 818 2.14 5.19 24.60
CA THR A 818 0.75 5.50 24.88
C THR A 818 0.29 6.60 23.94
N ASN A 819 -0.85 6.37 23.30
CA ASN A 819 -1.39 7.25 22.29
C ASN A 819 -2.93 7.30 22.40
N SER A 820 -3.56 8.31 21.82
CA SER A 820 -5.02 8.40 21.70
C SER A 820 -5.37 8.42 20.22
N GLY A 821 -6.35 7.64 19.78
CA GLY A 821 -6.70 7.55 18.37
C GLY A 821 -8.11 7.02 18.17
N GLN A 822 -8.27 6.25 17.12
CA GLN A 822 -9.49 5.55 16.81
C GLN A 822 -9.17 4.21 16.12
N GLU A 823 -10.14 3.31 16.06
CA GLU A 823 -10.02 2.05 15.34
C GLU A 823 -11.17 1.94 14.34
N PRO A 824 -10.88 1.69 13.05
CA PRO A 824 -11.92 1.42 12.07
C PRO A 824 -12.60 0.09 12.39
N LYS A 825 -13.92 0.04 12.24
CA LYS A 825 -14.61 -1.24 12.19
C LYS A 825 -14.28 -1.90 10.85
N ILE A 826 -13.59 -3.03 10.87
CA ILE A 826 -13.25 -3.74 9.64
C ILE A 826 -14.37 -4.71 9.28
N GLU A 827 -14.70 -4.74 8.00
CA GLU A 827 -15.62 -5.71 7.42
C GLU A 827 -14.85 -6.62 6.45
N TYR A 828 -15.24 -7.89 6.37
CA TYR A 828 -14.65 -8.84 5.44
C TYR A 828 -15.72 -9.38 4.50
N ILE A 829 -15.38 -9.44 3.22
CA ILE A 829 -16.12 -10.20 2.21
C ILE A 829 -15.25 -11.31 1.65
N PHE A 830 -15.86 -12.42 1.28
CA PHE A 830 -15.19 -13.55 0.66
C PHE A 830 -15.57 -13.64 -0.81
N GLN A 831 -14.58 -13.47 -1.68
CA GLN A 831 -14.75 -13.53 -3.12
C GLN A 831 -14.26 -14.88 -3.66
N LYS A 832 -15.07 -15.50 -4.52
CA LYS A 832 -14.71 -16.76 -5.18
C LYS A 832 -13.62 -16.52 -6.23
N VAL A 833 -12.60 -17.37 -6.25
CA VAL A 833 -11.48 -17.38 -7.20
C VAL A 833 -11.26 -18.79 -7.74
N GLU A 834 -10.43 -18.92 -8.78
CA GLU A 834 -10.05 -20.21 -9.34
C GLU A 834 -9.30 -21.07 -8.31
N ALA A 835 -9.41 -22.40 -8.46
CA ALA A 835 -8.76 -23.34 -7.56
C ALA A 835 -7.24 -23.11 -7.51
N GLY A 836 -6.69 -23.05 -6.30
CA GLY A 836 -5.25 -22.80 -6.06
C GLY A 836 -4.82 -21.33 -6.13
N GLN A 837 -5.76 -20.38 -6.29
CA GLN A 837 -5.53 -18.93 -6.10
C GLN A 837 -6.14 -18.41 -4.78
N GLY A 838 -6.92 -19.23 -4.07
CA GLY A 838 -7.60 -18.85 -2.83
C GLY A 838 -6.95 -19.40 -1.57
N ASP A 839 -7.22 -18.74 -0.45
CA ASP A 839 -6.73 -19.13 0.89
C ASP A 839 -7.86 -19.64 1.81
N TYR A 840 -9.11 -19.54 1.37
CA TYR A 840 -10.29 -19.89 2.16
C TYR A 840 -11.15 -20.96 1.47
N ILE A 841 -11.75 -21.82 2.30
CA ILE A 841 -12.74 -22.83 1.91
C ILE A 841 -14.10 -22.50 2.54
N TYR A 842 -15.18 -22.76 1.80
CA TYR A 842 -16.56 -22.64 2.29
C TYR A 842 -17.02 -24.00 2.84
N ILE A 843 -17.51 -24.02 4.08
CA ILE A 843 -17.95 -25.21 4.82
C ILE A 843 -19.44 -25.17 5.23
N GLY A 844 -20.23 -24.21 4.70
CA GLY A 844 -21.66 -24.05 5.00
C GLY A 844 -22.59 -24.96 4.18
N ASP A 845 -23.88 -24.96 4.51
CA ASP A 845 -24.92 -25.74 3.82
C ASP A 845 -25.10 -25.25 2.37
N SER A 846 -25.19 -26.18 1.41
CA SER A 846 -25.21 -25.90 -0.03
C SER A 846 -26.60 -25.69 -0.63
N ILE A 847 -27.67 -25.82 0.17
CA ILE A 847 -29.05 -25.87 -0.34
C ILE A 847 -29.60 -24.47 -0.72
N ASN A 848 -29.20 -23.40 -0.02
CA ASN A 848 -29.56 -22.01 -0.39
C ASN A 848 -28.33 -21.08 -0.37
N PRO A 849 -27.76 -20.76 -1.55
CA PRO A 849 -26.59 -19.88 -1.65
C PRO A 849 -26.81 -18.46 -1.09
N ASN A 850 -28.05 -17.95 -1.09
CA ASN A 850 -28.41 -16.65 -0.54
C ASN A 850 -28.38 -16.64 1.00
N VAL A 851 -28.10 -17.79 1.66
CA VAL A 851 -27.96 -17.92 3.12
C VAL A 851 -26.50 -17.79 3.58
N SER A 852 -25.53 -17.73 2.66
CA SER A 852 -24.11 -17.68 3.03
C SER A 852 -23.80 -16.56 4.05
N ILE A 853 -23.17 -16.97 5.14
CA ILE A 853 -22.71 -16.04 6.18
C ILE A 853 -21.19 -16.03 6.21
N ILE A 854 -20.61 -14.94 6.69
CA ILE A 854 -19.16 -14.75 6.87
C ILE A 854 -18.50 -15.94 7.61
N GLN A 855 -19.28 -16.63 8.43
CA GLN A 855 -18.88 -17.75 9.28
C GLN A 855 -18.67 -19.05 8.54
N ASP A 856 -19.14 -19.19 7.30
CA ASP A 856 -18.98 -20.44 6.55
C ASP A 856 -17.59 -20.57 5.94
N PHE A 857 -16.77 -19.51 5.98
CA PHE A 857 -15.44 -19.50 5.37
C PHE A 857 -14.34 -19.84 6.40
N ARG A 858 -13.45 -20.77 6.08
CA ARG A 858 -12.29 -21.18 6.92
C ARG A 858 -10.99 -20.95 6.17
N TYR A 859 -9.98 -20.46 6.89
CA TYR A 859 -8.64 -20.21 6.35
C TYR A 859 -7.85 -21.53 6.27
N ASP A 860 -7.43 -21.91 5.07
CA ASP A 860 -6.60 -23.08 4.79
C ASP A 860 -5.90 -22.94 3.43
N PRO A 861 -4.81 -22.17 3.36
CA PRO A 861 -4.05 -21.98 2.13
C PRO A 861 -3.34 -23.26 1.66
N THR A 862 -3.24 -24.28 2.52
CA THR A 862 -2.59 -25.56 2.20
C THR A 862 -3.54 -26.55 1.51
N ASN A 863 -4.82 -26.22 1.43
CA ASN A 863 -5.81 -27.03 0.77
C ASN A 863 -5.93 -26.61 -0.71
N PRO A 864 -5.63 -27.49 -1.67
CA PRO A 864 -5.77 -27.19 -3.09
C PRO A 864 -7.22 -26.87 -3.52
N LEU A 865 -8.21 -27.20 -2.67
CA LEU A 865 -9.62 -26.89 -2.88
C LEU A 865 -10.03 -25.49 -2.39
N SER A 866 -9.12 -24.72 -1.81
CA SER A 866 -9.37 -23.33 -1.41
C SER A 866 -9.64 -22.46 -2.65
N ARG A 867 -10.83 -21.86 -2.66
CA ARG A 867 -11.42 -21.15 -3.82
C ARG A 867 -11.99 -19.80 -3.42
N TYR A 868 -11.64 -19.29 -2.25
CA TYR A 868 -12.07 -17.98 -1.79
C TYR A 868 -10.89 -17.16 -1.29
N ILE A 869 -10.92 -15.85 -1.57
CA ILE A 869 -10.03 -14.85 -0.97
C ILE A 869 -10.84 -13.96 -0.05
N ARG A 870 -10.22 -13.48 1.04
CA ARG A 870 -10.84 -12.54 1.97
C ARG A 870 -10.42 -11.12 1.62
N LEU A 871 -11.39 -10.28 1.26
CA LEU A 871 -11.20 -8.86 1.00
C LEU A 871 -11.70 -8.06 2.20
N ALA A 872 -10.93 -7.08 2.65
CA ALA A 872 -11.37 -6.16 3.70
C ALA A 872 -12.11 -4.98 3.06
N LEU A 873 -13.36 -4.74 3.45
CA LEU A 873 -14.11 -3.54 3.11
C LEU A 873 -13.88 -2.50 4.21
N ASN A 874 -13.20 -1.41 3.86
CA ASN A 874 -12.98 -0.31 4.79
C ASN A 874 -14.27 0.52 4.89
N ASN A 875 -14.87 0.67 6.08
CA ASN A 875 -15.97 1.61 6.33
C ASN A 875 -15.45 2.93 6.95
N ASN A 876 -16.36 3.88 7.21
CA ASN A 876 -16.05 5.15 7.88
C ASN A 876 -16.55 5.17 9.34
N GLU A 877 -16.82 4.00 9.92
CA GLU A 877 -17.19 3.87 11.32
C GLU A 877 -15.93 3.66 12.15
N PHE A 878 -15.58 4.67 12.95
CA PHE A 878 -14.42 4.63 13.83
C PHE A 878 -14.87 4.63 15.28
N ILE A 879 -14.28 3.74 16.08
CA ILE A 879 -14.43 3.72 17.53
C ILE A 879 -13.23 4.47 18.10
N ARG A 880 -13.46 5.53 18.90
CA ARG A 880 -12.35 6.24 19.53
C ARG A 880 -11.67 5.36 20.58
N THR A 881 -10.35 5.39 20.62
CA THR A 881 -9.57 4.54 21.52
C THR A 881 -8.40 5.26 22.18
N ASN A 882 -8.02 4.81 23.37
CA ASN A 882 -6.71 5.03 23.95
C ASN A 882 -5.86 3.77 23.71
N ASN A 883 -4.68 3.97 23.16
CA ASN A 883 -3.79 2.92 22.68
C ASN A 883 -2.59 2.85 23.62
N ILE A 884 -2.25 1.63 24.05
CA ILE A 884 -1.10 1.35 24.91
C ILE A 884 -0.33 0.20 24.25
N GLU A 885 0.94 0.41 23.99
CA GLU A 885 1.84 -0.60 23.47
C GLU A 885 3.07 -0.74 24.36
N ILE A 886 3.42 -1.96 24.74
CA ILE A 886 4.66 -2.28 25.44
C ILE A 886 5.37 -3.42 24.71
N ASN A 887 6.64 -3.22 24.42
CA ASN A 887 7.54 -4.20 23.83
C ASN A 887 8.77 -4.32 24.73
N GLN A 888 8.94 -5.46 25.39
CA GLN A 888 10.08 -5.73 26.28
C GLN A 888 10.77 -7.02 25.88
N THR A 889 12.07 -6.93 25.64
CA THR A 889 12.97 -8.06 25.44
C THR A 889 13.98 -8.08 26.57
N PHE A 890 14.04 -9.19 27.31
CA PHE A 890 14.95 -9.36 28.44
C PHE A 890 15.74 -10.66 28.28
N ASN A 891 17.06 -10.56 28.31
CA ASN A 891 17.98 -11.69 28.12
C ASN A 891 18.95 -11.77 29.30
N ILE A 892 19.11 -12.97 29.86
CA ILE A 892 20.14 -13.29 30.84
C ILE A 892 21.01 -14.43 30.29
N GLU A 893 22.29 -14.15 30.15
CA GLU A 893 23.34 -15.06 29.71
C GLU A 893 24.51 -15.04 30.71
N PRO A 894 24.45 -15.84 31.79
CA PRO A 894 25.48 -15.90 32.84
C PRO A 894 26.88 -16.24 32.33
N SER A 895 27.02 -16.86 31.14
CA SER A 895 28.32 -17.15 30.53
C SER A 895 29.15 -15.89 30.23
N ARG A 896 28.50 -14.72 30.13
CA ARG A 896 29.15 -13.42 29.90
C ARG A 896 29.45 -12.64 31.18
N PHE A 897 28.91 -13.03 32.34
CA PHE A 897 29.04 -12.24 33.58
C PHE A 897 30.51 -11.98 33.97
N HIS A 898 31.42 -12.89 33.62
CA HIS A 898 32.83 -12.75 33.91
C HIS A 898 33.70 -12.84 32.64
N LYS A 899 34.47 -11.79 32.34
CA LYS A 899 35.56 -11.84 31.36
C LYS A 899 36.73 -12.61 31.98
N SER A 900 36.99 -13.83 31.49
CA SER A 900 38.11 -14.63 31.98
C SER A 900 39.43 -13.88 31.77
N LYS A 901 40.14 -13.54 32.86
CA LYS A 901 41.56 -13.14 32.75
C LYS A 901 42.37 -14.37 32.35
N GLU A 902 43.31 -14.19 31.45
CA GLU A 902 44.21 -15.23 30.98
C GLU A 902 44.87 -15.92 32.19
N GLY A 903 44.73 -17.25 32.31
CA GLY A 903 45.25 -18.04 33.44
C GLY A 903 44.33 -18.25 34.65
N SER A 904 43.20 -17.53 34.79
CA SER A 904 42.26 -17.73 35.92
C SER A 904 41.20 -18.80 35.66
N LYS A 905 41.09 -19.82 36.52
CA LYS A 905 40.04 -20.86 36.41
C LYS A 905 38.74 -20.35 37.05
N PRO A 906 37.61 -20.27 36.31
CA PRO A 906 36.34 -19.87 36.93
C PRO A 906 35.85 -20.92 37.92
N SER A 907 35.15 -20.47 38.97
CA SER A 907 34.55 -21.33 40.01
C SER A 907 33.66 -22.43 39.42
N LYS A 908 33.62 -23.60 40.07
CA LYS A 908 32.74 -24.72 39.67
C LYS A 908 31.28 -24.29 39.58
N PHE A 909 30.85 -23.41 40.49
CA PHE A 909 29.50 -22.86 40.51
C PHE A 909 29.21 -21.98 39.28
N TYR A 910 30.14 -21.09 38.92
CA TYR A 910 30.02 -20.27 37.70
C TYR A 910 29.92 -21.14 36.44
N LYS A 911 30.76 -22.19 36.32
CA LYS A 911 30.72 -23.12 35.19
C LYS A 911 29.40 -23.87 35.04
N PHE A 912 28.65 -24.03 36.12
CA PHE A 912 27.31 -24.60 36.08
C PHE A 912 26.29 -23.54 35.65
N LEU A 913 26.31 -22.35 36.27
CA LEU A 913 25.43 -21.23 35.91
C LEU A 913 25.60 -20.77 34.45
N SER A 914 26.83 -20.78 33.93
CA SER A 914 27.15 -20.41 32.55
C SER A 914 26.53 -21.33 31.49
N ARG A 915 25.93 -22.45 31.91
CA ARG A 915 25.18 -23.35 31.03
C ARG A 915 23.74 -22.89 30.85
N PHE A 916 23.21 -22.11 31.79
CA PHE A 916 21.87 -21.56 31.67
C PHE A 916 21.88 -20.31 30.80
N SER A 917 20.78 -20.04 30.12
CA SER A 917 20.45 -18.71 29.61
C SER A 917 18.94 -18.58 29.50
N THR A 918 18.39 -17.38 29.60
CA THR A 918 16.95 -17.17 29.46
C THR A 918 16.66 -15.97 28.58
N ILE A 919 15.64 -16.10 27.75
CA ILE A 919 15.12 -15.02 26.92
C ILE A 919 13.64 -14.88 27.24
N THR A 920 13.23 -13.67 27.61
CA THR A 920 11.84 -13.28 27.85
C THR A 920 11.47 -12.21 26.83
N ASN A 921 10.34 -12.39 26.16
CA ASN A 921 9.74 -11.44 25.25
C ASN A 921 8.32 -11.16 25.72
N VAL A 922 7.99 -9.89 25.94
CA VAL A 922 6.65 -9.42 26.27
C VAL A 922 6.28 -8.37 25.23
N ARG A 923 5.21 -8.61 24.49
CA ARG A 923 4.62 -7.62 23.57
C ARG A 923 3.15 -7.53 23.88
N ILE A 924 2.65 -6.34 24.19
CA ILE A 924 1.24 -6.10 24.46
C ILE A 924 0.83 -4.82 23.73
N ALA A 925 -0.17 -4.90 22.88
CA ALA A 925 -0.81 -3.78 22.22
C ALA A 925 -2.30 -3.79 22.58
N LYS A 926 -2.75 -2.80 23.33
CA LYS A 926 -4.09 -2.64 23.88
C LYS A 926 -4.73 -1.38 23.30
N LYS A 927 -5.96 -1.48 22.82
CA LYS A 927 -6.81 -0.34 22.43
C LYS A 927 -8.09 -0.39 23.26
N GLN A 928 -8.28 0.59 24.14
CA GLN A 928 -9.45 0.72 25.02
C GLN A 928 -10.36 1.84 24.54
N MET A 929 -11.68 1.71 24.66
CA MET A 929 -12.65 2.70 24.20
C MET A 929 -12.51 4.03 24.96
N ASP A 930 -12.55 5.14 24.23
CA ASP A 930 -12.51 6.49 24.78
C ASP A 930 -13.86 6.88 25.41
N GLY A 931 -13.88 7.39 26.65
CA GLY A 931 -15.09 7.89 27.33
C GLY A 931 -15.54 7.14 28.60
N VAL A 932 -14.96 5.99 28.92
CA VAL A 932 -15.04 5.42 30.27
C VAL A 932 -14.07 6.21 31.16
N ALA A 933 -14.40 6.49 32.43
CA ALA A 933 -13.45 7.10 33.35
C ALA A 933 -12.27 6.15 33.56
N VAL A 934 -11.21 6.36 32.77
CA VAL A 934 -10.04 5.48 32.79
C VAL A 934 -9.13 5.92 33.94
N PRO A 935 -8.94 5.11 34.99
CA PRO A 935 -8.00 5.45 36.06
C PRO A 935 -6.57 5.48 35.52
N ILE A 936 -5.68 6.28 36.11
CA ILE A 936 -4.26 6.33 35.71
C ILE A 936 -3.61 4.93 35.80
N SER A 937 -4.10 4.07 36.68
CA SER A 937 -3.66 2.67 36.77
C SER A 937 -3.92 1.85 35.50
N SER A 938 -4.86 2.25 34.62
CA SER A 938 -5.10 1.52 33.37
C SER A 938 -3.91 1.58 32.41
N PHE A 939 -3.08 2.62 32.50
CA PHE A 939 -1.88 2.79 31.66
C PHE A 939 -0.81 1.74 31.98
N ILE A 940 -0.96 1.05 33.12
CA ILE A 940 -0.10 -0.04 33.59
C ILE A 940 -0.88 -1.34 33.83
N ASP A 941 -2.17 -1.39 33.47
CA ASP A 941 -2.98 -2.61 33.47
C ASP A 941 -3.01 -3.24 32.08
N PHE A 942 -2.33 -4.37 31.97
CA PHE A 942 -2.16 -5.11 30.73
C PHE A 942 -3.10 -6.31 30.59
N SER A 943 -4.18 -6.40 31.38
CA SER A 943 -5.11 -7.54 31.37
C SER A 943 -6.14 -7.50 30.22
N LEU A 944 -6.61 -8.69 29.81
CA LEU A 944 -7.68 -8.88 28.80
C LEU A 944 -9.10 -8.67 29.39
N ASN A 945 -9.24 -8.66 30.71
CA ASN A 945 -10.53 -8.63 31.40
C ASN A 945 -11.23 -7.26 31.36
N ASP A 946 -10.59 -6.27 30.77
CA ASP A 946 -11.15 -4.95 30.57
C ASP A 946 -12.24 -4.97 29.48
N THR A 947 -13.48 -4.68 29.88
CA THR A 947 -14.66 -4.69 29.01
C THR A 947 -14.63 -3.55 27.98
N SER A 948 -13.86 -2.49 28.25
CA SER A 948 -13.69 -1.35 27.35
C SER A 948 -12.74 -1.64 26.18
N LEU A 949 -12.08 -2.81 26.14
CA LEU A 949 -11.18 -3.20 25.07
C LEU A 949 -11.89 -3.32 23.71
N VAL A 950 -11.34 -2.63 22.72
CA VAL A 950 -11.71 -2.65 21.29
C VAL A 950 -10.78 -3.56 20.51
N ALA A 951 -9.49 -3.54 20.81
CA ALA A 951 -8.51 -4.46 20.27
C ALA A 951 -7.46 -4.79 21.32
N TYR A 952 -6.94 -6.00 21.30
CA TYR A 952 -5.91 -6.43 22.22
C TYR A 952 -5.03 -7.47 21.54
N ASN A 953 -3.72 -7.32 21.59
CA ASN A 953 -2.77 -8.30 21.11
C ASN A 953 -1.67 -8.46 22.15
N ALA A 954 -1.53 -9.64 22.74
CA ALA A 954 -0.47 -9.92 23.70
C ALA A 954 0.29 -11.18 23.32
N LEU A 955 1.61 -11.13 23.51
CA LEU A 955 2.54 -12.24 23.45
C LEU A 955 3.43 -12.16 24.70
N TYR A 956 3.30 -13.16 25.55
CA TYR A 956 4.25 -13.42 26.63
C TYR A 956 5.00 -14.71 26.29
N ALA A 957 6.31 -14.65 26.10
CA ALA A 957 7.12 -15.82 25.80
C ALA A 957 8.39 -15.81 26.65
N ASN A 958 8.61 -16.88 27.41
CA ASN A 958 9.86 -17.10 28.14
C ASN A 958 10.44 -18.45 27.72
N THR A 959 11.74 -18.48 27.44
CA THR A 959 12.48 -19.72 27.19
C THR A 959 13.72 -19.76 28.05
N LEU A 960 13.84 -20.80 28.88
CA LEU A 960 15.02 -21.17 29.62
C LEU A 960 15.80 -22.23 28.84
N PHE A 961 17.07 -21.98 28.59
CA PHE A 961 17.99 -22.90 27.93
C PHE A 961 18.99 -23.45 28.94
N PHE A 962 19.33 -24.73 28.80
CA PHE A 962 20.47 -25.36 29.44
C PHE A 962 21.39 -25.94 28.36
N ASN A 963 22.67 -25.56 28.42
CA ASN A 963 23.68 -25.83 27.40
C ASN A 963 23.28 -25.32 26.00
N LYS A 964 22.83 -24.06 25.93
CA LYS A 964 22.39 -23.42 24.69
C LYS A 964 23.39 -23.63 23.56
N GLY A 965 22.98 -24.33 22.50
CA GLY A 965 23.82 -24.55 21.30
C GLY A 965 25.02 -25.48 21.51
N ASN A 966 25.08 -26.22 22.63
CA ASN A 966 26.13 -27.21 22.85
C ASN A 966 26.03 -28.36 21.84
N VAL A 967 27.19 -28.90 21.45
CA VAL A 967 27.27 -29.96 20.44
C VAL A 967 26.66 -31.28 20.95
N LYS A 968 26.81 -31.59 22.25
CA LYS A 968 26.37 -32.87 22.84
C LYS A 968 24.89 -32.89 23.23
N TYR A 969 24.40 -31.87 23.91
CA TYR A 969 22.98 -31.80 24.27
C TYR A 969 22.55 -30.37 24.61
N ASP A 970 21.28 -30.08 24.35
CA ASP A 970 20.63 -28.78 24.58
C ASP A 970 19.22 -29.05 25.12
N ILE A 971 18.82 -28.34 26.16
CA ILE A 971 17.49 -28.47 26.76
C ILE A 971 16.84 -27.10 26.80
N GLN A 972 15.57 -27.02 26.41
CA GLN A 972 14.78 -25.81 26.37
C GLN A 972 13.47 -26.06 27.11
N LEU A 973 13.18 -25.25 28.11
CA LEU A 973 11.89 -25.20 28.76
C LEU A 973 11.29 -23.83 28.46
N GLY A 974 10.12 -23.80 27.83
CA GLY A 974 9.49 -22.55 27.44
C GLY A 974 8.01 -22.49 27.73
N ASN A 975 7.54 -21.29 28.02
CA ASN A 975 6.13 -20.94 28.08
C ASN A 975 5.85 -19.86 27.02
N ARG A 976 4.72 -19.98 26.33
CA ARG A 976 4.23 -19.00 25.38
C ARG A 976 2.73 -18.79 25.57
N ASN A 977 2.31 -17.59 25.89
CA ASN A 977 0.91 -17.19 25.93
C ASN A 977 0.67 -16.11 24.87
N THR A 978 -0.21 -16.37 23.91
CA THR A 978 -0.70 -15.38 22.95
C THR A 978 -2.19 -15.16 23.14
N GLN A 979 -2.59 -13.89 23.11
CA GLN A 979 -3.98 -13.46 23.21
C GLN A 979 -4.26 -12.41 22.14
N ASN A 980 -5.42 -12.49 21.50
CA ASN A 980 -5.80 -11.57 20.45
C ASN A 980 -7.31 -11.29 20.51
N ARG A 981 -7.72 -10.03 20.58
CA ARG A 981 -9.11 -9.55 20.51
C ARG A 981 -9.27 -8.64 19.29
N ILE A 982 -10.27 -8.90 18.47
CA ILE A 982 -10.63 -8.08 17.30
C ILE A 982 -12.11 -7.72 17.40
N VAL A 983 -12.45 -6.44 17.20
CA VAL A 983 -13.84 -5.99 17.00
C VAL A 983 -14.16 -6.00 15.51
N GLN A 984 -15.23 -6.71 15.16
CA GLN A 984 -15.85 -6.65 13.83
C GLN A 984 -17.18 -5.89 13.93
N ILE A 985 -17.81 -5.58 12.79
CA ILE A 985 -19.16 -4.98 12.78
C ILE A 985 -20.16 -5.82 13.59
N ASN A 986 -20.05 -7.15 13.49
CA ASN A 986 -20.99 -8.08 14.11
C ASN A 986 -20.71 -8.35 15.60
N GLY A 987 -19.54 -7.97 16.15
CA GLY A 987 -19.18 -8.22 17.56
C GLY A 987 -17.69 -8.48 17.79
N LYS A 988 -17.31 -8.79 19.04
CA LYS A 988 -15.92 -9.12 19.43
C LYS A 988 -15.57 -10.59 19.16
N GLU A 989 -14.33 -10.84 18.70
CA GLU A 989 -13.72 -12.17 18.64
C GLU A 989 -12.42 -12.21 19.43
N ASP A 990 -12.30 -13.15 20.37
CA ASP A 990 -11.10 -13.44 21.15
C ASP A 990 -10.45 -14.75 20.72
N ARG A 991 -9.13 -14.77 20.68
CA ARG A 991 -8.32 -15.95 20.37
C ARG A 991 -7.19 -16.05 21.39
N GLY A 992 -6.98 -17.23 21.95
CA GLY A 992 -5.92 -17.48 22.91
C GLY A 992 -5.15 -18.76 22.59
N LEU A 993 -3.84 -18.75 22.85
CA LEU A 993 -3.00 -19.95 22.84
C LEU A 993 -2.01 -19.88 24.00
N ASN A 994 -2.11 -20.83 24.93
CA ASN A 994 -1.16 -20.95 26.04
C ASN A 994 -0.42 -22.28 25.94
N ASP A 995 0.87 -22.23 25.63
CA ASP A 995 1.76 -23.37 25.43
C ASP A 995 2.81 -23.44 26.54
N LEU A 996 2.99 -24.64 27.10
CA LEU A 996 4.15 -25.00 27.91
C LEU A 996 4.86 -26.15 27.20
N PHE A 997 6.14 -25.98 26.87
CA PHE A 997 6.90 -26.99 26.15
C PHE A 997 8.25 -27.28 26.78
N LEU A 998 8.66 -28.54 26.73
CA LEU A 998 10.00 -29.02 27.00
C LEU A 998 10.56 -29.59 25.70
N ARG A 999 11.70 -29.10 25.24
CA ARG A 999 12.43 -29.61 24.08
C ARG A 999 13.83 -30.02 24.50
N THR A 1000 14.17 -31.28 24.32
CA THR A 1000 15.53 -31.79 24.54
C THR A 1000 16.13 -32.20 23.21
N ARG A 1001 17.41 -31.90 22.99
CA ARG A 1001 18.23 -32.42 21.90
C ARG A 1001 19.41 -33.17 22.51
N PHE A 1002 19.62 -34.41 22.12
CA PHE A 1002 20.79 -35.19 22.49
C PHE A 1002 21.52 -35.67 21.24
N ASN A 1003 22.80 -35.30 21.10
CA ASN A 1003 23.63 -35.69 19.98
C ASN A 1003 24.44 -36.94 20.33
N VAL A 1004 24.18 -38.02 19.62
CA VAL A 1004 24.87 -39.30 19.72
C VAL A 1004 25.95 -39.37 18.64
N LYS A 1005 27.21 -39.50 19.07
CA LYS A 1005 28.39 -39.73 18.19
C LYS A 1005 28.57 -38.68 17.07
N GLY A 1006 28.14 -37.43 17.26
CA GLY A 1006 28.33 -36.35 16.28
C GLY A 1006 27.42 -36.41 15.05
N LYS A 1007 26.75 -37.54 14.80
CA LYS A 1007 25.99 -37.80 13.57
C LYS A 1007 24.48 -38.00 13.79
N THR A 1008 24.03 -38.31 15.00
CA THR A 1008 22.60 -38.55 15.27
C THR A 1008 22.11 -37.58 16.33
N ASP A 1009 21.03 -36.87 16.05
CA ASP A 1009 20.34 -36.02 17.02
C ASP A 1009 19.02 -36.69 17.40
N LEU A 1010 18.82 -36.92 18.68
CA LEU A 1010 17.56 -37.36 19.27
C LEU A 1010 16.86 -36.12 19.84
N PHE A 1011 15.65 -35.86 19.39
CA PHE A 1011 14.79 -34.84 19.96
C PHE A 1011 13.63 -35.48 20.71
N LEU A 1012 13.25 -34.86 21.82
CA LEU A 1012 11.99 -35.14 22.49
C LEU A 1012 11.34 -33.80 22.79
N ILE A 1013 10.13 -33.61 22.27
CA ILE A 1013 9.31 -32.43 22.54
C ILE A 1013 8.06 -32.89 23.29
N VAL A 1014 7.83 -32.34 24.47
CA VAL A 1014 6.60 -32.53 25.24
C VAL A 1014 5.94 -31.18 25.38
N GLU A 1015 4.67 -31.08 25.02
CA GLU A 1015 3.92 -29.83 24.94
C GLU A 1015 2.53 -30.00 25.57
N LYS A 1016 2.13 -29.02 26.38
CA LYS A 1016 0.76 -28.83 26.86
C LYS A 1016 0.28 -27.48 26.35
N SER A 1017 -0.79 -27.49 25.57
CA SER A 1017 -1.37 -26.29 24.96
C SER A 1017 -2.85 -26.13 25.32
N VAL A 1018 -3.31 -24.89 25.45
CA VAL A 1018 -4.74 -24.56 25.52
C VAL A 1018 -5.04 -23.56 24.43
N LYS A 1019 -5.87 -23.95 23.46
CA LYS A 1019 -6.31 -23.11 22.34
C LYS A 1019 -7.74 -22.67 22.59
N SER A 1020 -7.97 -21.37 22.74
CA SER A 1020 -9.30 -20.80 22.94
C SER A 1020 -9.72 -19.89 21.79
N TYR A 1021 -11.01 -19.85 21.53
CA TYR A 1021 -11.66 -18.95 20.60
C TYR A 1021 -13.03 -18.58 21.19
N VAL A 1022 -13.36 -17.29 21.29
CA VAL A 1022 -14.65 -16.82 21.80
C VAL A 1022 -15.20 -15.77 20.83
N SER A 1023 -16.45 -15.91 20.38
CA SER A 1023 -17.16 -14.96 19.53
C SER A 1023 -18.42 -14.47 20.24
N GLU A 1024 -18.59 -13.16 20.32
CA GLU A 1024 -19.78 -12.53 20.92
C GLU A 1024 -21.05 -12.74 20.09
N ALA A 1025 -20.91 -12.84 18.77
CA ALA A 1025 -22.04 -12.95 17.86
C ALA A 1025 -22.44 -14.40 17.55
N PHE A 1026 -21.59 -15.37 17.86
CA PHE A 1026 -21.75 -16.75 17.38
C PHE A 1026 -21.18 -17.76 18.37
N ASP A 1027 -22.05 -18.21 19.29
CA ASP A 1027 -21.68 -19.16 20.34
C ASP A 1027 -21.16 -20.51 19.80
N GLU A 1028 -21.66 -20.92 18.63
CA GLU A 1028 -21.25 -22.16 17.94
C GLU A 1028 -19.79 -22.17 17.47
N ARG A 1029 -19.13 -21.00 17.42
CA ARG A 1029 -17.70 -20.90 17.13
C ARG A 1029 -16.83 -20.97 18.37
N ASN A 1030 -17.39 -20.92 19.58
CA ASN A 1030 -16.60 -20.89 20.81
C ASN A 1030 -15.81 -22.22 20.96
N LEU A 1031 -14.48 -22.12 21.17
CA LEU A 1031 -13.58 -23.25 21.38
C LEU A 1031 -12.75 -23.05 22.66
N ASP A 1032 -12.51 -24.13 23.40
CA ASP A 1032 -11.49 -24.26 24.45
C ASP A 1032 -10.89 -25.67 24.42
N ILE A 1033 -9.87 -25.84 23.58
CA ILE A 1033 -9.25 -27.12 23.27
C ILE A 1033 -7.98 -27.27 24.10
N LEU A 1034 -7.98 -28.24 25.02
CA LEU A 1034 -6.78 -28.70 25.72
C LEU A 1034 -6.05 -29.73 24.84
N ILE A 1035 -4.75 -29.50 24.62
CA ILE A 1035 -3.91 -30.32 23.75
C ILE A 1035 -2.70 -30.81 24.53
N TYR A 1036 -2.47 -32.12 24.54
CA TYR A 1036 -1.21 -32.73 24.97
C TYR A 1036 -0.48 -33.29 23.74
N ARG A 1037 0.80 -32.97 23.57
CA ARG A 1037 1.62 -33.50 22.49
C ARG A 1037 2.93 -34.09 23.00
N ILE A 1038 3.29 -35.26 22.47
CA ILE A 1038 4.59 -35.89 22.68
C ILE A 1038 5.18 -36.19 21.31
N LYS A 1039 6.36 -35.63 21.01
CA LYS A 1039 7.02 -35.72 19.70
C LYS A 1039 8.47 -36.18 19.84
N PRO A 1040 8.75 -37.50 19.91
CA PRO A 1040 10.08 -38.03 19.68
C PRO A 1040 10.48 -37.89 18.21
N GLU A 1041 11.71 -37.46 17.97
CA GLU A 1041 12.32 -37.40 16.64
C GLU A 1041 13.74 -37.98 16.69
N VAL A 1042 14.08 -38.81 15.73
CA VAL A 1042 15.43 -39.31 15.51
C VAL A 1042 15.93 -38.76 14.20
N SER A 1043 16.92 -37.88 14.24
CA SER A 1043 17.52 -37.23 13.06
C SER A 1043 18.96 -37.68 12.87
N ILE A 1044 19.20 -38.55 11.89
CA ILE A 1044 20.53 -39.07 11.56
C ILE A 1044 21.11 -38.27 10.39
N ARG A 1045 22.37 -37.87 10.49
CA ARG A 1045 23.17 -37.20 9.46
C ARG A 1045 24.37 -38.08 9.08
N PRO A 1046 24.19 -39.09 8.21
CA PRO A 1046 25.26 -40.04 7.86
C PRO A 1046 26.47 -39.35 7.22
N THR A 1047 26.20 -38.31 6.43
CA THR A 1047 27.17 -37.41 5.81
C THR A 1047 26.77 -35.95 6.10
N ASN A 1048 27.65 -34.99 5.83
CA ASN A 1048 27.32 -33.56 5.97
C ASN A 1048 26.22 -33.09 5.00
N ASN A 1049 25.87 -33.93 4.01
CA ASN A 1049 24.96 -33.60 2.93
C ASN A 1049 23.65 -34.40 3.01
N THR A 1050 23.50 -35.32 3.95
CA THR A 1050 22.34 -36.22 4.04
C THR A 1050 21.78 -36.19 5.44
N ARG A 1051 20.46 -36.03 5.57
CA ARG A 1051 19.70 -36.13 6.82
C ARG A 1051 18.50 -37.04 6.61
N PHE A 1052 18.33 -37.99 7.51
CA PHE A 1052 17.11 -38.78 7.66
C PHE A 1052 16.50 -38.41 9.00
N ALA A 1053 15.21 -38.10 9.05
CA ALA A 1053 14.51 -37.87 10.29
C ALA A 1053 13.25 -38.75 10.35
N LEU A 1054 13.10 -39.49 11.44
CA LEU A 1054 11.88 -40.21 11.76
C LEU A 1054 11.23 -39.51 12.94
N LYS A 1055 9.97 -39.09 12.76
CA LYS A 1055 9.18 -38.37 13.74
C LYS A 1055 7.94 -39.17 14.07
N TYR A 1056 7.60 -39.21 15.34
CA TYR A 1056 6.29 -39.70 15.78
C TYR A 1056 5.68 -38.62 16.67
N ALA A 1057 4.41 -38.30 16.45
CA ALA A 1057 3.67 -37.32 17.22
C ALA A 1057 2.35 -37.95 17.71
N TYR A 1058 2.23 -38.07 19.03
CA TYR A 1058 0.98 -38.37 19.69
C TYR A 1058 0.33 -37.06 20.11
N GLN A 1059 -0.92 -36.82 19.71
CA GLN A 1059 -1.70 -35.64 20.12
C GLN A 1059 -3.06 -36.07 20.68
N ASP A 1060 -3.36 -35.59 21.88
CA ASP A 1060 -4.68 -35.71 22.51
C ASP A 1060 -5.30 -34.33 22.59
N LYS A 1061 -6.41 -34.10 21.88
CA LYS A 1061 -7.14 -32.85 21.83
C LYS A 1061 -8.52 -33.06 22.46
N LYS A 1062 -8.84 -32.31 23.52
CA LYS A 1062 -10.16 -32.36 24.18
C LYS A 1062 -10.79 -30.98 24.24
N GLN A 1063 -11.98 -30.85 23.67
CA GLN A 1063 -12.83 -29.67 23.82
C GLN A 1063 -13.41 -29.64 25.24
N LYS A 1064 -13.33 -28.49 25.92
CA LYS A 1064 -13.83 -28.32 27.30
C LYS A 1064 -15.23 -27.71 27.40
N ILE A 1065 -15.67 -27.05 26.33
CA ILE A 1065 -16.99 -26.40 26.24
C ILE A 1065 -17.88 -27.13 25.21
N LEU A 1066 -19.15 -26.74 25.09
CA LEU A 1066 -20.11 -27.34 24.14
C LEU A 1066 -20.26 -28.87 24.32
N SER A 1067 -20.14 -29.66 23.24
CA SER A 1067 -20.33 -31.13 23.20
C SER A 1067 -19.24 -31.94 23.91
N GLY A 1068 -18.11 -31.33 24.26
CA GLY A 1068 -16.99 -32.03 24.92
C GLY A 1068 -16.21 -32.99 24.01
N ASP A 1069 -16.29 -32.81 22.69
CA ASP A 1069 -15.68 -33.69 21.70
C ASP A 1069 -14.16 -33.84 21.89
N ALA A 1070 -13.66 -35.05 21.62
CA ALA A 1070 -12.25 -35.40 21.69
C ALA A 1070 -11.72 -35.90 20.34
N ALA A 1071 -10.46 -35.58 20.03
CA ALA A 1071 -9.71 -36.06 18.89
C ALA A 1071 -8.35 -36.63 19.33
N PHE A 1072 -8.09 -37.88 18.94
CA PHE A 1072 -6.80 -38.53 19.14
C PHE A 1072 -6.09 -38.65 17.79
N LEU A 1073 -4.89 -38.07 17.69
CA LEU A 1073 -4.09 -38.08 16.46
C LEU A 1073 -2.78 -38.82 16.72
N ASN A 1074 -2.50 -39.82 15.90
CA ASN A 1074 -1.22 -40.51 15.83
C ASN A 1074 -0.60 -40.23 14.47
N GLU A 1075 0.47 -39.44 14.46
CA GLU A 1075 1.19 -39.05 13.26
C GLU A 1075 2.58 -39.70 13.25
N THR A 1076 2.88 -40.42 12.17
CA THR A 1076 4.21 -40.95 11.90
C THR A 1076 4.72 -40.31 10.63
N SER A 1077 5.85 -39.61 10.73
CA SER A 1077 6.44 -38.88 9.60
C SER A 1077 7.88 -39.32 9.37
N ALA A 1078 8.21 -39.60 8.11
CA ALA A 1078 9.57 -39.87 7.68
C ALA A 1078 10.03 -38.76 6.73
N GLU A 1079 11.16 -38.15 7.03
CA GLU A 1079 11.77 -37.07 6.26
C GLU A 1079 13.16 -37.48 5.77
N PHE A 1080 13.45 -37.14 4.52
CA PHE A 1080 14.74 -37.33 3.90
C PHE A 1080 15.18 -36.03 3.24
N THR A 1081 16.35 -35.54 3.63
CA THR A 1081 16.98 -34.36 3.03
C THR A 1081 18.35 -34.75 2.50
N LEU A 1082 18.61 -34.45 1.24
CA LEU A 1082 19.90 -34.62 0.58
C LEU A 1082 20.30 -33.31 -0.08
N ARG A 1083 21.33 -32.65 0.44
CA ARG A 1083 21.81 -31.34 -0.02
C ARG A 1083 23.29 -31.40 -0.34
N LYS A 1084 23.64 -31.21 -1.62
CA LYS A 1084 25.01 -30.98 -2.05
C LYS A 1084 25.16 -29.52 -2.45
N VAL A 1085 25.99 -28.80 -1.71
CA VAL A 1085 26.24 -27.35 -1.89
C VAL A 1085 26.44 -27.02 -3.37
N SER A 1086 25.69 -26.04 -3.86
CA SER A 1086 25.74 -25.54 -5.24
C SER A 1086 25.50 -26.60 -6.34
N LYS A 1087 24.91 -27.76 -6.02
CA LYS A 1087 24.60 -28.81 -7.00
C LYS A 1087 23.13 -29.24 -6.96
N TYR A 1088 22.61 -29.70 -5.83
CA TYR A 1088 21.21 -30.10 -5.72
C TYR A 1088 20.75 -30.20 -4.27
N SER A 1089 19.44 -30.06 -4.05
CA SER A 1089 18.74 -30.35 -2.82
C SER A 1089 17.49 -31.19 -3.12
N LEU A 1090 17.35 -32.31 -2.43
CA LEU A 1090 16.15 -33.14 -2.43
C LEU A 1090 15.61 -33.17 -1.01
N ASP A 1091 14.36 -32.79 -0.82
CA ASP A 1091 13.62 -32.89 0.42
C ASP A 1091 12.38 -33.75 0.14
N PHE A 1092 12.23 -34.87 0.84
CA PHE A 1092 11.09 -35.76 0.74
C PHE A 1092 10.50 -35.95 2.12
N SER A 1093 9.18 -35.87 2.25
CA SER A 1093 8.50 -36.27 3.48
C SER A 1093 7.22 -37.03 3.20
N VAL A 1094 6.93 -38.00 4.06
CA VAL A 1094 5.68 -38.74 4.08
C VAL A 1094 5.18 -38.78 5.51
N SER A 1095 3.91 -38.48 5.71
CA SER A 1095 3.23 -38.47 7.00
C SER A 1095 1.96 -39.29 6.91
N TYR A 1096 1.82 -40.25 7.82
CA TYR A 1096 0.60 -41.01 8.04
C TYR A 1096 -0.04 -40.53 9.34
N VAL A 1097 -1.27 -40.02 9.27
CA VAL A 1097 -2.00 -39.49 10.42
C VAL A 1097 -3.29 -40.28 10.62
N LYS A 1098 -3.32 -41.09 11.68
CA LYS A 1098 -4.54 -41.77 12.12
C LYS A 1098 -5.27 -40.89 13.13
N VAL A 1099 -6.46 -40.45 12.74
CA VAL A 1099 -7.34 -39.59 13.53
C VAL A 1099 -8.51 -40.43 14.05
N LYS A 1100 -8.81 -40.29 15.35
CA LYS A 1100 -10.06 -40.76 15.95
C LYS A 1100 -10.77 -39.56 16.57
N PHE A 1101 -11.81 -39.07 15.89
CA PHE A 1101 -12.66 -37.97 16.31
C PHE A 1101 -14.03 -38.49 16.77
N SER A 1102 -14.58 -37.89 17.83
CA SER A 1102 -15.86 -38.30 18.45
C SER A 1102 -17.06 -37.41 18.11
N GLY A 1103 -16.83 -36.23 17.51
CA GLY A 1103 -17.90 -35.29 17.13
C GLY A 1103 -18.49 -35.53 15.73
N ALA A 1104 -19.40 -34.64 15.31
CA ALA A 1104 -20.09 -34.72 14.03
C ALA A 1104 -19.15 -34.51 12.83
N ALA A 1105 -19.28 -35.36 11.80
CA ALA A 1105 -18.52 -35.25 10.56
C ALA A 1105 -18.92 -34.01 9.75
N ASN A 1106 -17.96 -33.39 9.07
CA ASN A 1106 -18.11 -32.14 8.30
C ASN A 1106 -18.61 -30.93 9.11
N SER A 1107 -18.52 -31.00 10.43
CA SER A 1107 -18.82 -29.84 11.29
C SER A 1107 -17.66 -28.83 11.25
N PRO A 1108 -17.94 -27.54 11.50
CA PRO A 1108 -16.89 -26.54 11.73
C PRO A 1108 -15.88 -26.95 12.80
N LEU A 1109 -16.37 -27.58 13.89
CA LEU A 1109 -15.53 -28.08 14.98
C LEU A 1109 -14.58 -29.20 14.55
N GLU A 1110 -15.01 -30.12 13.68
CA GLU A 1110 -14.12 -31.13 13.08
C GLU A 1110 -12.95 -30.44 12.37
N TYR A 1111 -13.25 -29.42 11.55
CA TYR A 1111 -12.24 -28.70 10.79
C TYR A 1111 -11.21 -28.01 11.69
N ASP A 1112 -11.67 -27.31 12.73
CA ASP A 1112 -10.81 -26.57 13.66
C ASP A 1112 -9.99 -27.48 14.60
N MET A 1113 -10.53 -28.65 14.98
CA MET A 1113 -9.81 -29.65 15.80
C MET A 1113 -8.82 -30.48 14.98
N LEU A 1114 -9.16 -30.81 13.73
CA LEU A 1114 -8.35 -31.68 12.87
C LEU A 1114 -7.43 -30.92 11.91
N GLU A 1115 -7.50 -29.58 11.86
CA GLU A 1115 -6.65 -28.72 11.02
C GLU A 1115 -6.73 -29.11 9.53
N GLY A 1116 -7.95 -29.35 9.04
CA GLY A 1116 -8.21 -29.76 7.65
C GLY A 1116 -8.00 -31.25 7.35
N LEU A 1117 -7.64 -32.08 8.35
CA LEU A 1117 -7.68 -33.54 8.26
C LEU A 1117 -9.10 -34.08 8.51
N LYS A 1118 -9.34 -35.35 8.18
CA LYS A 1118 -10.63 -36.03 8.39
C LYS A 1118 -10.49 -37.18 9.38
N ASN A 1119 -11.61 -37.55 10.02
CA ASN A 1119 -11.65 -38.73 10.87
C ASN A 1119 -11.21 -39.99 10.08
N GLY A 1120 -10.44 -40.88 10.70
CA GLY A 1120 -9.89 -42.07 10.06
C GLY A 1120 -8.43 -41.93 9.62
N GLN A 1121 -8.10 -42.46 8.44
CA GLN A 1121 -6.72 -42.51 7.93
C GLN A 1121 -6.44 -41.35 6.99
N ASN A 1122 -5.35 -40.63 7.23
CA ASN A 1122 -4.90 -39.54 6.38
C ASN A 1122 -3.44 -39.79 5.97
N PHE A 1123 -3.14 -39.56 4.69
CA PHE A 1123 -1.80 -39.70 4.14
C PHE A 1123 -1.43 -38.39 3.48
N LEU A 1124 -0.29 -37.83 3.87
CA LEU A 1124 0.29 -36.62 3.29
C LEU A 1124 1.69 -36.97 2.80
N TRP A 1125 2.06 -36.54 1.61
CA TRP A 1125 3.42 -36.69 1.11
C TRP A 1125 3.82 -35.47 0.30
N ASN A 1126 5.07 -35.09 0.44
CA ASN A 1126 5.67 -34.05 -0.36
C ASN A 1126 7.07 -34.46 -0.81
N SER A 1127 7.46 -33.95 -1.98
CA SER A 1127 8.79 -34.12 -2.54
C SER A 1127 9.17 -32.82 -3.22
N SER A 1128 10.34 -32.28 -2.87
CA SER A 1128 10.91 -31.08 -3.44
C SER A 1128 12.32 -31.38 -3.91
N TYR A 1129 12.56 -31.28 -5.21
CA TYR A 1129 13.86 -31.49 -5.82
C TYR A 1129 14.31 -30.22 -6.52
N THR A 1130 15.39 -29.59 -6.06
CA THR A 1130 16.04 -28.47 -6.74
C THR A 1130 17.43 -28.90 -7.21
N LYS A 1131 17.75 -28.70 -8.47
CA LYS A 1131 19.04 -28.99 -9.07
C LYS A 1131 19.62 -27.74 -9.68
N ARG A 1132 20.83 -27.38 -9.28
CA ARG A 1132 21.64 -26.36 -9.93
C ARG A 1132 22.22 -26.94 -11.22
N ILE A 1133 21.60 -26.64 -12.34
CA ILE A 1133 22.01 -27.15 -13.67
C ILE A 1133 23.15 -26.32 -14.27
N ALA A 1134 23.28 -25.05 -13.87
CA ALA A 1134 24.39 -24.15 -14.19
C ALA A 1134 24.68 -23.25 -12.98
N LYS A 1135 25.82 -22.53 -12.93
CA LYS A 1135 26.21 -21.69 -11.77
C LYS A 1135 25.10 -20.73 -11.31
N ASN A 1136 24.27 -20.29 -12.26
CA ASN A 1136 23.22 -19.29 -12.16
C ASN A 1136 21.83 -19.83 -12.52
N ILE A 1137 21.62 -21.16 -12.66
CA ILE A 1137 20.31 -21.71 -13.02
C ILE A 1137 19.97 -22.90 -12.12
N ASP A 1138 18.84 -22.77 -11.43
CA ASP A 1138 18.23 -23.77 -10.56
C ASP A 1138 16.92 -24.28 -11.20
N LEU A 1139 16.81 -25.59 -11.36
CA LEU A 1139 15.59 -26.28 -11.77
C LEU A 1139 14.96 -26.92 -10.54
N SER A 1140 13.71 -26.57 -10.24
CA SER A 1140 12.98 -27.06 -9.08
C SER A 1140 11.70 -27.79 -9.49
N PHE A 1141 11.43 -28.92 -8.83
CA PHE A 1141 10.21 -29.69 -8.94
C PHE A 1141 9.65 -29.88 -7.54
N GLN A 1142 8.37 -29.62 -7.37
CA GLN A 1142 7.65 -29.88 -6.14
C GLN A 1142 6.47 -30.78 -6.46
N TYR A 1143 6.25 -31.79 -5.66
CA TYR A 1143 5.11 -32.67 -5.75
C TYR A 1143 4.50 -32.79 -4.37
N GLU A 1144 3.20 -32.56 -4.29
CA GLU A 1144 2.41 -32.68 -3.07
C GLU A 1144 1.24 -33.60 -3.37
N GLY A 1145 0.99 -34.52 -2.44
CA GLY A 1145 -0.24 -35.29 -2.49
C GLY A 1145 -0.82 -35.51 -1.10
N ARG A 1146 -2.14 -35.51 -1.05
CA ARG A 1146 -2.90 -35.73 0.17
C ARG A 1146 -4.10 -36.61 -0.09
N LYS A 1147 -4.32 -37.58 0.80
CA LYS A 1147 -5.54 -38.38 0.89
C LYS A 1147 -6.07 -38.25 2.31
N THR A 1148 -7.17 -37.54 2.48
CA THR A 1148 -7.77 -37.27 3.80
C THR A 1148 -9.07 -38.04 3.97
N GLY A 1149 -9.12 -39.02 4.87
CA GLY A 1149 -10.30 -39.85 5.10
C GLY A 1149 -10.73 -40.61 3.83
N ILE A 1150 -12.01 -40.53 3.50
CA ILE A 1150 -12.61 -41.13 2.29
C ILE A 1150 -12.55 -40.22 1.04
N SER A 1151 -12.04 -39.00 1.18
CA SER A 1151 -11.99 -38.06 0.05
C SER A 1151 -11.05 -38.57 -1.05
N PRO A 1152 -11.33 -38.23 -2.33
CA PRO A 1152 -10.42 -38.53 -3.42
C PRO A 1152 -9.02 -38.00 -3.13
N THR A 1153 -8.00 -38.76 -3.51
CA THR A 1153 -6.61 -38.31 -3.39
C THR A 1153 -6.42 -37.05 -4.23
N VAL A 1154 -5.84 -36.01 -3.66
CA VAL A 1154 -5.46 -34.79 -4.37
C VAL A 1154 -3.97 -34.81 -4.65
N HIS A 1155 -3.59 -34.51 -5.89
CA HIS A 1155 -2.21 -34.44 -6.34
C HIS A 1155 -1.95 -33.08 -6.98
N VAL A 1156 -0.83 -32.46 -6.62
CA VAL A 1156 -0.37 -31.19 -7.19
C VAL A 1156 1.12 -31.32 -7.51
N GLY A 1157 1.47 -31.16 -8.78
CA GLY A 1157 2.84 -31.04 -9.25
C GLY A 1157 3.15 -29.59 -9.63
N ARG A 1158 4.32 -29.11 -9.26
CA ARG A 1158 4.86 -27.81 -9.65
C ARG A 1158 6.26 -28.01 -10.23
N ALA A 1159 6.56 -27.34 -11.32
CA ALA A 1159 7.92 -27.30 -11.87
C ALA A 1159 8.28 -25.84 -12.14
N GLN A 1160 9.51 -25.44 -11.82
CA GLN A 1160 10.00 -24.08 -12.01
C GLN A 1160 11.48 -24.09 -12.33
N VAL A 1161 11.88 -23.40 -13.39
CA VAL A 1161 13.27 -23.03 -13.68
C VAL A 1161 13.48 -21.61 -13.17
N LYS A 1162 14.56 -21.36 -12.43
CA LYS A 1162 14.98 -20.06 -11.94
C LYS A 1162 16.42 -19.79 -12.33
N ALA A 1163 16.66 -18.73 -13.09
CA ALA A 1163 17.98 -18.16 -13.32
C ALA A 1163 18.23 -17.00 -12.34
N THR A 1164 19.44 -16.90 -11.79
CA THR A 1164 19.91 -15.80 -10.92
C THR A 1164 21.22 -15.27 -11.45
N PHE A 1165 21.25 -14.01 -11.85
CA PHE A 1165 22.42 -13.38 -12.46
C PHE A 1165 23.00 -12.28 -11.59
#